data_AF-A0A8G2EYV5-F1
#
_entry.id   AF-A0A8G2EYV5-F1
#
_cell.length_a   1.000
_cell.length_b   1.000
_cell.length_c   1.000
_cell.angle_alpha   90.00
_cell.angle_beta   90.00
_cell.angle_gamma   90.00
#
_symmetry.space_group_name_H-M   'P 1'
#
loop_
_entity.id
_entity.type
_entity.pdbx_description
1 polymer ?
#
loop_
_entity_poly.entity_id
_entity_poly.type
_entity_poly.pdbx_seq_one_letter_code
_entity_poly.pdbx_strand_id
1 'polypeptide(L)'
;MKSQYRAVIIGGGVVGASVLYHLTKFGWTDIALIERAELTAGSTWHAAAGFHPLNADPNIAALQAYTIKLYKEIEEESGQAVGVHMTGGVSIASKPERWEWLKSAWAVFQTMGVEEARLLTPEEIRELNPIADLSDVIGGLYDPHEGHLDPYGTTHAYAGAAKKRGADVILRNRVIELKPRAEGGWDVVTEQGTIIAEHVVNAAGLWAKQVGLMAGVDLPVTPMEHHYLVTEPIPELEGREREMCMLTDLEGFTYSRQERGGLLVGVYELTPKHWNIEGAPWDYGIELIPEDIDRIAPELAKGFERYPLLNDTGIRKWVNGAFTFAPDGNPLVGPVPGVPNYWLACGVMAGFSQGGGVGKSLAEWMIHGEPEADVFGMDIARFGKWASNREYLRQTTGQFYSRRFVMAYPNEQLPAGRPLRVSPSHDAHVAANARFGVSWGLEVPLFFAPSKGFEETPTLKRSNAFDIVAAETRAVREGVGLLDTSGYSRYEVSGPGAAKWLDRMLACRLPAVGRARLAPMLSPTGRLMGDLTVFNWDGETFWLMGSYYLRQWHMRWFDSHTAADVSVRDISDAWTGWLVSGPNARALMQRAVVNDSVAADDFRFMACREMDIGLTRARVGRLSVLGELGYEINVPAPEHRMLRDALVSAGQGLGLAPVGGYAANAMRLEKSYGVWSTEFTQAYTPGMTGLDRWIAFDKSGFVGREAALREKEAGTPAQRLVTLAVDADGADARGFEPVWIDGKRIGFVTSGGYGHSVGMSLAMALVDSEVAVEGTAVDVHVVGEKRPARIIADSPYDPSGARLRG
;
A
#
# COMPACT_ATOMS: atom_id res chain seq x y z
N MET A 1 -26.75 20.31 20.93
CA MET A 1 -26.78 19.04 20.18
C MET A 1 -28.08 18.97 19.42
N LYS A 2 -28.03 18.88 18.08
CA LYS A 2 -29.20 18.58 17.24
C LYS A 2 -29.58 17.10 17.40
N SER A 3 -30.82 16.75 17.07
CA SER A 3 -31.27 15.35 17.06
C SER A 3 -30.87 14.60 15.78
N GLN A 4 -30.45 15.31 14.74
CA GLN A 4 -30.08 14.75 13.45
C GLN A 4 -28.88 15.47 12.86
N TYR A 5 -27.97 14.70 12.26
CA TYR A 5 -26.84 15.18 11.46
C TYR A 5 -26.72 14.37 10.18
N ARG A 6 -26.08 14.93 9.17
CA ARG A 6 -25.61 14.18 8.01
C ARG A 6 -24.47 13.24 8.38
N ALA A 7 -23.49 13.73 9.14
CA ALA A 7 -22.38 12.91 9.61
C ALA A 7 -22.05 13.14 11.08
N VAL A 8 -21.70 12.07 11.78
CA VAL A 8 -21.16 12.09 13.13
C VAL A 8 -19.75 11.52 13.11
N ILE A 9 -18.78 12.30 13.59
CA ILE A 9 -17.39 11.91 13.78
C ILE A 9 -17.19 11.57 15.27
N ILE A 10 -16.72 10.36 15.57
CA ILE A 10 -16.50 9.87 16.94
C ILE A 10 -15.00 9.99 17.25
N GLY A 11 -14.65 10.90 18.16
CA GLY A 11 -13.28 11.15 18.61
C GLY A 11 -12.79 12.57 18.30
N GLY A 12 -12.36 13.29 19.33
CA GLY A 12 -11.86 14.67 19.33
C GLY A 12 -10.34 14.81 19.32
N GLY A 13 -9.62 13.80 18.83
CA GLY A 13 -8.20 13.92 18.51
C GLY A 13 -7.95 14.68 17.20
N VAL A 14 -6.67 14.90 16.88
CA VAL A 14 -6.27 15.65 15.66
C VAL A 14 -6.90 15.09 14.37
N VAL A 15 -7.02 13.76 14.26
CA VAL A 15 -7.59 13.11 13.08
C VAL A 15 -9.09 13.38 12.95
N GLY A 16 -9.85 13.22 14.04
CA GLY A 16 -11.29 13.50 14.03
C GLY A 16 -11.59 14.97 13.76
N ALA A 17 -10.81 15.88 14.36
CA ALA A 17 -10.90 17.32 14.09
C ALA A 17 -10.55 17.65 12.63
N SER A 18 -9.56 16.97 12.04
CA SER A 18 -9.21 17.10 10.63
C SER A 18 -10.33 16.63 9.70
N VAL A 19 -10.94 15.47 9.95
CA VAL A 19 -12.10 14.98 9.17
C VAL A 19 -13.25 15.99 9.24
N LEU A 20 -13.56 16.50 10.45
CA LEU A 20 -14.59 17.51 10.65
C LEU A 20 -14.30 18.77 9.82
N TYR A 21 -13.07 19.29 9.89
CA TYR A 21 -12.65 20.45 9.12
C TYR A 21 -12.83 20.23 7.62
N HIS A 22 -12.32 19.14 7.05
CA HIS A 22 -12.39 18.91 5.61
C HIS A 22 -13.82 18.70 5.10
N LEU A 23 -14.67 17.99 5.86
CA LEU A 23 -16.09 17.87 5.51
C LEU A 23 -16.77 19.24 5.46
N THR A 24 -16.51 20.12 6.44
CA THR A 24 -17.04 21.50 6.39
C THR A 24 -16.43 22.36 5.28
N LYS A 25 -15.13 22.20 5.01
CA LYS A 25 -14.42 22.91 3.94
C LYS A 25 -15.02 22.59 2.57
N PHE A 26 -15.42 21.34 2.37
CA PHE A 26 -16.09 20.85 1.16
C PHE A 26 -17.63 21.01 1.20
N GLY A 27 -18.16 21.77 2.16
CA GLY A 27 -19.53 22.27 2.13
C GLY A 27 -20.56 21.44 2.91
N TRP A 28 -20.16 20.40 3.64
CA TRP A 28 -21.08 19.71 4.57
C TRP A 28 -21.19 20.50 5.87
N THR A 29 -22.39 21.00 6.17
CA THR A 29 -22.62 21.88 7.33
C THR A 29 -23.36 21.21 8.48
N ASP A 30 -24.22 20.21 8.21
CA ASP A 30 -24.90 19.42 9.23
C ASP A 30 -24.06 18.25 9.72
N ILE A 31 -22.91 18.55 10.32
CA ILE A 31 -21.99 17.54 10.85
C ILE A 31 -21.62 17.83 12.31
N ALA A 32 -21.39 16.77 13.09
CA ALA A 32 -20.97 16.87 14.48
C ALA A 32 -19.75 16.01 14.77
N LEU A 33 -18.82 16.55 15.56
CA LEU A 33 -17.82 15.76 16.26
C LEU A 33 -18.32 15.50 17.68
N ILE A 34 -18.23 14.25 18.11
CA ILE A 34 -18.60 13.80 19.45
C ILE A 34 -17.36 13.25 20.15
N GLU A 35 -17.00 13.84 21.27
CA GLU A 35 -15.84 13.48 22.09
C GLU A 35 -16.29 13.06 23.48
N ARG A 36 -15.72 11.94 23.96
CA ARG A 36 -16.07 11.36 25.26
C ARG A 36 -15.67 12.26 26.43
N ALA A 37 -14.60 13.04 26.28
CA ALA A 37 -14.03 13.92 27.30
C ALA A 37 -13.79 15.31 26.71
N GLU A 38 -12.55 15.75 26.62
CA GLU A 38 -12.14 17.01 25.99
C GLU A 38 -11.41 16.72 24.67
N LEU A 39 -11.31 17.73 23.79
CA LEU A 39 -10.44 17.61 22.63
C LEU A 39 -9.03 17.20 23.06
N THR A 40 -8.35 16.42 22.23
CA THR A 40 -6.99 15.90 22.44
C THR A 40 -6.82 14.82 23.51
N ALA A 41 -7.85 14.49 24.30
CA ALA A 41 -7.78 13.58 25.46
C ALA A 41 -7.50 12.08 25.15
N GLY A 42 -7.03 11.77 23.94
CA GLY A 42 -6.44 10.48 23.58
C GLY A 42 -4.91 10.61 23.46
N SER A 43 -4.33 10.09 22.38
CA SER A 43 -2.87 10.15 22.16
C SER A 43 -2.35 11.53 21.74
N THR A 44 -3.24 12.41 21.28
CA THR A 44 -2.88 13.68 20.65
C THR A 44 -2.13 14.62 21.60
N TRP A 45 -2.59 14.78 22.84
CA TRP A 45 -2.03 15.79 23.76
C TRP A 45 -0.57 15.52 24.19
N HIS A 46 -0.16 14.24 24.20
CA HIS A 46 1.17 13.83 24.64
C HIS A 46 2.11 13.50 23.47
N ALA A 47 1.76 13.88 22.24
CA ALA A 47 2.63 13.67 21.09
C ALA A 47 3.88 14.55 21.18
N ALA A 48 5.03 14.03 20.75
CA ALA A 48 6.23 14.84 20.53
C ALA A 48 6.05 15.86 19.37
N ALA A 49 5.02 15.64 18.53
CA ALA A 49 4.56 16.53 17.46
C ALA A 49 5.60 16.92 16.40
N GLY A 50 6.66 16.13 16.25
CA GLY A 50 7.49 16.17 15.05
C GLY A 50 6.68 15.80 13.80
N PHE A 51 6.90 16.51 12.70
CA PHE A 51 6.32 16.20 11.41
C PHE A 51 7.37 16.23 10.31
N HIS A 52 7.17 15.37 9.32
CA HIS A 52 7.99 15.30 8.12
C HIS A 52 7.14 14.91 6.92
N PRO A 53 7.47 15.34 5.69
CA PRO A 53 6.83 14.86 4.48
C PRO A 53 7.36 13.48 4.05
N LEU A 54 8.49 13.04 4.64
CA LEU A 54 9.18 11.79 4.36
C LEU A 54 8.27 10.55 4.52
N ASN A 55 8.12 9.76 3.46
CA ASN A 55 7.45 8.45 3.49
C ASN A 55 8.05 7.50 2.44
N ALA A 56 7.93 6.20 2.67
CA ALA A 56 8.30 5.17 1.69
C ALA A 56 7.27 5.05 0.56
N ASP A 57 6.01 5.42 0.78
CA ASP A 57 4.98 5.53 -0.25
C ASP A 57 4.83 7.00 -0.71
N PRO A 58 5.16 7.31 -1.97
CA PRO A 58 5.10 8.68 -2.47
C PRO A 58 3.71 9.33 -2.46
N ASN A 59 2.64 8.55 -2.60
CA ASN A 59 1.28 9.10 -2.51
C ASN A 59 0.99 9.58 -1.08
N ILE A 60 1.50 8.85 -0.09
CA ILE A 60 1.35 9.20 1.33
C ILE A 60 2.22 10.42 1.67
N ALA A 61 3.45 10.48 1.16
CA ALA A 61 4.32 11.63 1.35
C ALA A 61 3.73 12.92 0.74
N ALA A 62 3.07 12.85 -0.42
CA ALA A 62 2.35 14.00 -0.98
C ALA A 62 1.21 14.49 -0.06
N LEU A 63 0.48 13.57 0.57
CA LEU A 63 -0.55 13.89 1.58
C LEU A 63 0.05 14.45 2.89
N GLN A 64 1.27 14.05 3.25
CA GLN A 64 1.99 14.66 4.38
C GLN A 64 2.43 16.09 4.05
N ALA A 65 2.96 16.33 2.85
CA ALA A 65 3.29 17.67 2.38
C ALA A 65 2.06 18.60 2.35
N TYR A 66 0.89 18.08 1.95
CA TYR A 66 -0.38 18.79 2.08
C TYR A 66 -0.70 19.16 3.53
N THR A 67 -0.55 18.22 4.46
CA THR A 67 -0.82 18.43 5.90
C THR A 67 0.04 19.55 6.47
N ILE A 68 1.33 19.58 6.13
CA ILE A 68 2.26 20.61 6.62
C ILE A 68 1.87 22.00 6.11
N LYS A 69 1.51 22.12 4.83
CA LYS A 69 1.04 23.39 4.24
C LYS A 69 -0.28 23.86 4.86
N LEU A 70 -1.15 22.92 5.23
CA LEU A 70 -2.47 23.20 5.79
C LEU A 70 -2.42 23.90 7.16
N TYR A 71 -1.34 23.73 7.93
CA TYR A 71 -1.24 24.32 9.26
C TYR A 71 -1.37 25.84 9.30
N LYS A 72 -0.77 26.53 8.33
CA LYS A 72 -0.90 27.98 8.20
C LYS A 72 -2.35 28.38 7.90
N GLU A 73 -3.02 27.66 7.01
CA GLU A 73 -4.39 27.94 6.62
C GLU A 73 -5.36 27.78 7.80
N ILE A 74 -5.25 26.69 8.57
CA ILE A 74 -6.14 26.48 9.72
C ILE A 74 -5.86 27.47 10.87
N GLU A 75 -4.62 27.92 11.05
CA GLU A 75 -4.27 28.98 12.02
C GLU A 75 -5.01 30.27 11.67
N GLU A 76 -4.89 30.71 10.40
CA GLU A 76 -5.54 31.92 9.89
C GLU A 76 -7.07 31.83 9.97
N GLU A 77 -7.64 30.70 9.52
CA GLU A 77 -9.08 30.49 9.53
C GLU A 77 -9.65 30.46 10.96
N SER A 78 -8.99 29.75 11.88
CA SER A 78 -9.49 29.55 13.23
C SER A 78 -9.20 30.73 14.16
N GLY A 79 -8.09 31.45 13.94
CA GLY A 79 -7.53 32.42 14.88
C GLY A 79 -6.86 31.77 16.09
N GLN A 80 -6.65 30.46 16.07
CA GLN A 80 -5.95 29.69 17.10
C GLN A 80 -4.53 29.40 16.63
N ALA A 81 -3.54 29.80 17.41
CA ALA A 81 -2.15 29.48 17.14
C ALA A 81 -1.94 27.95 17.11
N VAL A 82 -1.29 27.48 16.05
CA VAL A 82 -0.88 26.10 15.82
C VAL A 82 0.54 25.89 16.37
N GLY A 83 1.32 26.98 16.47
CA GLY A 83 2.65 26.97 17.07
C GLY A 83 3.64 26.17 16.24
N VAL A 84 3.69 26.40 14.93
CA VAL A 84 4.58 25.68 14.00
C VAL A 84 6.01 26.21 14.07
N HIS A 85 6.97 25.30 14.20
CA HIS A 85 8.41 25.53 14.18
C HIS A 85 9.04 24.78 13.00
N MET A 86 9.33 25.48 11.90
CA MET A 86 9.98 24.92 10.70
C MET A 86 11.50 24.92 10.87
N THR A 87 12.01 23.96 11.65
CA THR A 87 13.45 23.84 11.94
C THR A 87 14.24 23.15 10.82
N GLY A 88 13.52 22.50 9.90
CA GLY A 88 14.08 21.44 9.08
C GLY A 88 14.40 20.19 9.90
N GLY A 89 14.74 19.11 9.19
CA GLY A 89 15.08 17.84 9.81
C GLY A 89 16.07 17.05 8.97
N VAL A 90 16.92 16.28 9.64
CA VAL A 90 17.95 15.44 9.03
C VAL A 90 17.79 14.00 9.49
N SER A 91 17.65 13.07 8.53
CA SER A 91 17.86 11.64 8.76
C SER A 91 19.32 11.29 8.46
N ILE A 92 20.07 10.79 9.44
CA ILE A 92 21.51 10.50 9.28
C ILE A 92 21.77 9.03 8.91
N ALA A 93 22.96 8.80 8.33
CA ALA A 93 23.49 7.47 8.05
C ALA A 93 24.89 7.31 8.65
N SER A 94 25.06 6.31 9.50
CA SER A 94 26.37 5.86 10.01
C SER A 94 26.89 4.58 9.32
N LYS A 95 26.14 4.03 8.36
CA LYS A 95 26.49 2.81 7.61
C LYS A 95 26.42 3.03 6.10
N PRO A 96 27.31 2.42 5.29
CA PRO A 96 27.29 2.58 3.84
C PRO A 96 25.96 2.21 3.19
N GLU A 97 25.33 1.12 3.63
CA GLU A 97 24.05 0.64 3.11
C GLU A 97 22.91 1.61 3.44
N ARG A 98 22.93 2.23 4.64
CA ARG A 98 22.00 3.29 5.00
C ARG A 98 22.20 4.53 4.14
N TRP A 99 23.45 4.86 3.84
CA TRP A 99 23.75 5.99 2.97
C TRP A 99 23.23 5.75 1.55
N GLU A 100 23.45 4.57 0.97
CA GLU A 100 22.84 4.17 -0.30
C GLU A 100 21.30 4.27 -0.25
N TRP A 101 20.69 3.86 0.86
CA TRP A 101 19.25 3.96 1.06
C TRP A 101 18.76 5.41 1.09
N LEU A 102 19.43 6.30 1.84
CA LEU A 102 19.07 7.73 1.91
C LEU A 102 19.23 8.43 0.56
N LYS A 103 20.28 8.10 -0.22
CA LYS A 103 20.42 8.59 -1.60
C LYS A 103 19.28 8.12 -2.50
N SER A 104 18.85 6.87 -2.34
CA SER A 104 17.71 6.32 -3.08
C SER A 104 16.40 7.00 -2.68
N ALA A 105 16.18 7.24 -1.39
CA ALA A 105 15.01 7.96 -0.87
C ALA A 105 14.98 9.41 -1.38
N TRP A 106 16.12 10.11 -1.34
CA TRP A 106 16.28 11.44 -1.91
C TRP A 106 15.88 11.51 -3.39
N ALA A 107 16.30 10.54 -4.21
CA ALA A 107 15.92 10.49 -5.61
C ALA A 107 14.40 10.37 -5.79
N VAL A 108 13.73 9.51 -5.02
CA VAL A 108 12.26 9.38 -5.03
C VAL A 108 11.57 10.70 -4.62
N PHE A 109 12.17 11.51 -3.75
CA PHE A 109 11.58 12.79 -3.34
C PHE A 109 11.53 13.81 -4.46
N GLN A 110 12.49 13.74 -5.37
CA GLN A 110 12.45 14.52 -6.59
C GLN A 110 11.23 14.16 -7.45
N THR A 111 10.75 12.90 -7.43
CA THR A 111 9.49 12.50 -8.11
C THR A 111 8.26 13.16 -7.50
N MET A 112 8.28 13.44 -6.20
CA MET A 112 7.15 14.05 -5.49
C MET A 112 7.13 15.58 -5.54
N GLY A 113 8.17 16.19 -6.13
CA GLY A 113 8.32 17.65 -6.13
C GLY A 113 8.76 18.21 -4.78
N VAL A 114 9.43 17.40 -3.95
CA VAL A 114 10.13 17.86 -2.74
C VAL A 114 11.57 18.23 -3.15
N GLU A 115 11.68 19.30 -3.92
CA GLU A 115 12.93 19.70 -4.60
C GLU A 115 13.93 20.34 -3.63
N GLU A 116 13.49 20.87 -2.49
CA GLU A 116 14.37 21.47 -1.50
C GLU A 116 15.08 20.44 -0.60
N ALA A 117 14.70 19.15 -0.69
CA ALA A 117 15.40 18.08 -0.01
C ALA A 117 16.80 17.86 -0.62
N ARG A 118 17.81 17.74 0.24
CA ARG A 118 19.20 17.59 -0.19
C ARG A 118 20.01 16.67 0.72
N LEU A 119 21.04 16.10 0.14
CA LEU A 119 22.04 15.31 0.85
C LEU A 119 23.06 16.25 1.51
N LEU A 120 23.40 15.99 2.78
CA LEU A 120 24.33 16.79 3.59
C LEU A 120 25.60 16.02 3.94
N THR A 121 26.71 16.74 4.06
CA THR A 121 27.93 16.24 4.71
C THR A 121 27.83 16.33 6.23
N PRO A 122 28.67 15.58 6.99
CA PRO A 122 28.71 15.70 8.45
C PRO A 122 28.98 17.11 8.97
N GLU A 123 29.76 17.92 8.25
CA GLU A 123 30.03 19.32 8.59
C GLU A 123 28.77 20.18 8.49
N GLU A 124 28.02 20.06 7.40
CA GLU A 124 26.74 20.77 7.23
C GLU A 124 25.72 20.36 8.29
N ILE A 125 25.70 19.07 8.68
CA ILE A 125 24.82 18.59 9.75
C ILE A 125 25.23 19.23 11.09
N ARG A 126 26.52 19.36 11.38
CA ARG A 126 27.02 19.99 12.62
C ARG A 126 26.62 21.46 12.74
N GLU A 127 26.56 22.19 11.63
CA GLU A 127 26.09 23.58 11.62
C GLU A 127 24.61 23.68 12.03
N LEU A 128 23.79 22.71 11.60
CA LEU A 128 22.36 22.64 11.87
C LEU A 128 22.02 22.03 13.24
N ASN A 129 22.82 21.05 13.68
CA ASN A 129 22.68 20.36 14.96
C ASN A 129 24.07 20.25 15.65
N PRO A 130 24.41 21.21 16.52
CA PRO A 130 25.76 21.34 17.07
C PRO A 130 26.04 20.45 18.28
N ILE A 131 25.00 19.81 18.84
CA ILE A 131 25.12 19.02 20.08
C ILE A 131 25.25 17.52 19.82
N ALA A 132 24.92 17.07 18.61
CA ALA A 132 25.09 15.67 18.22
C ALA A 132 26.57 15.35 17.99
N ASP A 133 27.03 14.20 18.49
CA ASP A 133 28.26 13.61 17.98
C ASP A 133 28.00 13.10 16.56
N LEU A 134 28.89 13.44 15.64
CA LEU A 134 28.80 13.10 14.21
C LEU A 134 30.08 12.43 13.73
N SER A 135 30.91 11.95 14.65
CA SER A 135 32.22 11.36 14.37
C SER A 135 32.16 10.11 13.48
N ASP A 136 31.06 9.36 13.57
CA ASP A 136 30.79 8.12 12.81
C ASP A 136 29.85 8.32 11.61
N VAL A 137 29.33 9.53 11.40
CA VAL A 137 28.30 9.82 10.40
C VAL A 137 28.95 10.00 9.03
N ILE A 138 28.35 9.35 8.02
CA ILE A 138 28.77 9.43 6.61
C ILE A 138 28.11 10.63 5.93
N GLY A 139 26.84 10.89 6.24
CA GLY A 139 26.03 11.97 5.69
C GLY A 139 24.58 11.89 6.16
N GLY A 140 23.72 12.75 5.62
CA GLY A 140 22.30 12.75 5.97
C GLY A 140 21.40 13.29 4.86
N LEU A 141 20.12 12.96 4.94
CA LEU A 141 19.06 13.50 4.09
C LEU A 141 18.34 14.60 4.85
N TYR A 142 18.46 15.84 4.37
CA TYR A 142 17.83 17.02 4.93
C TYR A 142 16.60 17.44 4.14
N ASP A 143 15.56 17.83 4.85
CA ASP A 143 14.39 18.50 4.30
C ASP A 143 14.04 19.75 5.14
N PRO A 144 13.98 20.95 4.54
CA PRO A 144 13.61 22.17 5.24
C PRO A 144 12.14 22.23 5.65
N HIS A 145 11.28 21.37 5.11
CA HIS A 145 9.85 21.32 5.40
C HIS A 145 9.50 20.44 6.60
N GLU A 146 10.49 19.91 7.32
CA GLU A 146 10.29 19.25 8.61
C GLU A 146 10.28 20.24 9.77
N GLY A 147 9.66 19.84 10.87
CA GLY A 147 9.55 20.67 12.05
C GLY A 147 8.70 20.04 13.13
N HIS A 148 8.24 20.87 14.05
CA HIS A 148 7.32 20.46 15.11
C HIS A 148 6.28 21.54 15.39
N LEU A 149 5.26 21.20 16.17
CA LEU A 149 4.16 22.11 16.48
C LEU A 149 3.55 21.86 17.87
N ASP A 150 2.60 22.71 18.28
CA ASP A 150 1.78 22.46 19.48
C ASP A 150 0.61 21.51 19.16
N PRO A 151 0.61 20.27 19.70
CA PRO A 151 -0.46 19.30 19.48
C PRO A 151 -1.85 19.83 19.86
N TYR A 152 -1.91 20.61 20.94
CA TYR A 152 -3.15 21.11 21.51
C TYR A 152 -3.73 22.23 20.64
N GLY A 153 -2.93 23.28 20.39
CA GLY A 153 -3.29 24.41 19.53
C GLY A 153 -3.74 23.96 18.15
N THR A 154 -3.01 23.04 17.52
CA THR A 154 -3.33 22.49 16.20
C THR A 154 -4.70 21.83 16.13
N THR A 155 -5.02 20.99 17.12
CA THR A 155 -6.31 20.28 17.15
C THR A 155 -7.46 21.27 17.36
N HIS A 156 -7.26 22.26 18.21
CA HIS A 156 -8.21 23.35 18.42
C HIS A 156 -8.37 24.24 17.19
N ALA A 157 -7.31 24.45 16.40
CA ALA A 157 -7.38 25.19 15.14
C ALA A 157 -8.28 24.48 14.12
N TYR A 158 -8.10 23.17 13.92
CA TYR A 158 -9.00 22.36 13.07
C TYR A 158 -10.47 22.47 13.52
N ALA A 159 -10.73 22.20 14.80
CA ALA A 159 -12.08 22.23 15.35
C ALA A 159 -12.69 23.65 15.28
N GLY A 160 -11.89 24.69 15.56
CA GLY A 160 -12.31 26.09 15.51
C GLY A 160 -12.68 26.54 14.09
N ALA A 161 -11.85 26.19 13.10
CA ALA A 161 -12.14 26.45 11.69
C ALA A 161 -13.42 25.73 11.23
N ALA A 162 -13.59 24.45 11.62
CA ALA A 162 -14.80 23.70 11.32
C ALA A 162 -16.07 24.32 11.94
N LYS A 163 -15.99 24.78 13.20
CA LYS A 163 -17.11 25.47 13.89
C LYS A 163 -17.50 26.77 13.19
N LYS A 164 -16.53 27.55 12.70
CA LYS A 164 -16.80 28.77 11.90
C LYS A 164 -17.56 28.44 10.60
N ARG A 165 -17.43 27.22 10.10
CA ARG A 165 -18.12 26.70 8.92
C ARG A 165 -19.43 25.96 9.24
N GLY A 166 -19.87 25.96 10.50
CA GLY A 166 -21.18 25.46 10.92
C GLY A 166 -21.20 24.06 11.55
N ALA A 167 -20.04 23.43 11.76
CA ALA A 167 -19.98 22.15 12.48
C ALA A 167 -20.27 22.31 13.98
N ASP A 168 -20.88 21.28 14.57
CA ASP A 168 -21.01 21.14 16.02
C ASP A 168 -19.84 20.34 16.59
N VAL A 169 -19.33 20.76 17.75
CA VAL A 169 -18.32 20.02 18.53
C VAL A 169 -18.93 19.77 19.91
N ILE A 170 -19.20 18.51 20.21
CA ILE A 170 -19.93 18.07 21.41
C ILE A 170 -18.96 17.29 22.29
N LEU A 171 -18.54 17.92 23.38
CA LEU A 171 -17.58 17.37 24.34
C LEU A 171 -18.30 16.68 25.50
N ARG A 172 -17.59 15.84 26.25
CA ARG A 172 -18.08 15.12 27.43
C ARG A 172 -19.38 14.34 27.16
N ASN A 173 -19.44 13.69 26.00
CA ASN A 173 -20.62 12.97 25.55
C ASN A 173 -20.22 11.68 24.84
N ARG A 174 -19.85 10.65 25.59
CA ARG A 174 -19.37 9.41 24.99
C ARG A 174 -20.45 8.74 24.16
N VAL A 175 -20.09 8.24 22.98
CA VAL A 175 -20.90 7.28 22.21
C VAL A 175 -20.81 5.93 22.88
N ILE A 176 -21.96 5.34 23.20
CA ILE A 176 -22.06 4.07 23.94
C ILE A 176 -22.62 2.93 23.09
N GLU A 177 -23.32 3.24 22.00
CA GLU A 177 -23.90 2.24 21.09
C GLU A 177 -24.11 2.83 19.68
N LEU A 178 -23.97 1.99 18.66
CA LEU A 178 -24.27 2.30 17.26
C LEU A 178 -25.29 1.29 16.73
N LYS A 179 -26.40 1.75 16.15
CA LYS A 179 -27.39 0.87 15.52
C LYS A 179 -27.63 1.27 14.07
N PRO A 180 -27.39 0.39 13.08
CA PRO A 180 -27.77 0.67 11.72
C PRO A 180 -29.31 0.65 11.61
N ARG A 181 -29.87 1.57 10.82
CA ARG A 181 -31.31 1.67 10.58
C ARG A 181 -31.70 0.94 9.30
N ALA A 182 -32.91 0.39 9.25
CA ALA A 182 -33.39 -0.40 8.10
C ALA A 182 -33.55 0.45 6.83
N GLU A 183 -33.95 1.70 7.00
CA GLU A 183 -34.10 2.72 5.96
C GLU A 183 -32.78 3.41 5.56
N GLY A 184 -31.66 3.03 6.19
CA GLY A 184 -30.34 3.65 6.02
C GLY A 184 -30.00 4.64 7.15
N GLY A 185 -28.70 4.89 7.32
CA GLY A 185 -28.18 5.69 8.43
C GLY A 185 -28.09 4.92 9.75
N TRP A 186 -27.93 5.67 10.84
CA TRP A 186 -27.49 5.19 12.13
C TRP A 186 -28.20 5.91 13.28
N ASP A 187 -28.57 5.16 14.31
CA ASP A 187 -28.80 5.71 15.64
C ASP A 187 -27.46 5.69 16.40
N VAL A 188 -26.94 6.87 16.69
CA VAL A 188 -25.73 7.09 17.51
C VAL A 188 -26.19 7.38 18.94
N VAL A 189 -26.12 6.39 19.81
CA VAL A 189 -26.55 6.51 21.20
C VAL A 189 -25.39 7.03 22.02
N THR A 190 -25.60 8.14 22.73
CA THR A 190 -24.62 8.78 23.59
C THR A 190 -25.13 8.91 25.02
N GLU A 191 -24.27 9.30 25.94
CA GLU A 191 -24.64 9.56 27.35
C GLU A 191 -25.67 10.69 27.52
N GLN A 192 -25.78 11.59 26.54
CA GLN A 192 -26.70 12.73 26.56
C GLN A 192 -27.91 12.57 25.63
N GLY A 193 -28.09 11.42 24.99
CA GLY A 193 -29.24 11.14 24.12
C GLY A 193 -28.86 10.41 22.84
N THR A 194 -29.85 10.13 22.00
CA THR A 194 -29.65 9.49 20.69
C THR A 194 -29.69 10.52 19.58
N ILE A 195 -28.77 10.39 18.63
CA ILE A 195 -28.64 11.22 17.44
C ILE A 195 -28.86 10.34 16.21
N ILE A 196 -29.64 10.81 15.25
CA ILE A 196 -29.76 10.17 13.94
C ILE A 196 -28.67 10.71 13.02
N ALA A 197 -27.87 9.84 12.41
CA ALA A 197 -26.81 10.21 11.46
C ALA A 197 -26.90 9.41 10.16
N GLU A 198 -26.72 10.04 8.99
CA GLU A 198 -26.61 9.28 7.74
C GLU A 198 -25.27 8.53 7.65
N HIS A 199 -24.19 9.19 8.10
CA HIS A 199 -22.83 8.67 8.12
C HIS A 199 -22.23 8.69 9.53
N VAL A 200 -21.45 7.66 9.86
CA VAL A 200 -20.68 7.59 11.10
C VAL A 200 -19.21 7.38 10.77
N VAL A 201 -18.34 8.25 11.30
CA VAL A 201 -16.88 8.13 11.17
C VAL A 201 -16.29 7.74 12.51
N ASN A 202 -15.59 6.61 12.56
CA ASN A 202 -14.77 6.23 13.70
C ASN A 202 -13.38 6.85 13.56
N ALA A 203 -13.07 7.81 14.43
CA ALA A 203 -11.77 8.44 14.60
C ALA A 203 -11.32 8.36 16.07
N ALA A 204 -11.73 7.29 16.77
CA ALA A 204 -11.68 7.21 18.22
C ALA A 204 -10.31 6.81 18.80
N GLY A 205 -9.23 6.88 18.02
CA GLY A 205 -7.85 6.62 18.47
C GLY A 205 -7.72 5.33 19.28
N LEU A 206 -7.32 5.44 20.55
CA LEU A 206 -7.15 4.33 21.49
C LEU A 206 -8.42 3.47 21.71
N TRP A 207 -9.60 4.02 21.42
CA TRP A 207 -10.89 3.35 21.52
C TRP A 207 -11.44 2.87 20.15
N ALA A 208 -10.66 3.02 19.07
CA ALA A 208 -11.09 2.69 17.72
C ALA A 208 -11.65 1.26 17.60
N LYS A 209 -10.99 0.27 18.21
CA LYS A 209 -11.46 -1.12 18.23
C LYS A 209 -12.81 -1.25 18.95
N GLN A 210 -12.98 -0.64 20.12
CA GLN A 210 -14.23 -0.69 20.88
C GLN A 210 -15.39 -0.03 20.13
N VAL A 211 -15.15 1.13 19.49
CA VAL A 211 -16.14 1.79 18.63
C VAL A 211 -16.43 0.96 17.37
N GLY A 212 -15.42 0.30 16.80
CA GLY A 212 -15.58 -0.70 15.74
C GLY A 212 -16.58 -1.79 16.12
N LEU A 213 -16.41 -2.37 17.31
CA LEU A 213 -17.27 -3.45 17.81
C LEU A 213 -18.73 -3.00 18.00
N MET A 214 -18.98 -1.73 18.33
CA MET A 214 -20.35 -1.17 18.37
C MET A 214 -21.04 -1.25 17.00
N ALA A 215 -20.28 -1.16 15.90
CA ALA A 215 -20.78 -1.30 14.53
C ALA A 215 -20.68 -2.75 13.99
N GLY A 216 -20.31 -3.73 14.83
CA GLY A 216 -20.11 -5.12 14.42
C GLY A 216 -18.81 -5.38 13.66
N VAL A 217 -17.82 -4.50 13.78
CA VAL A 217 -16.54 -4.56 13.04
C VAL A 217 -15.37 -4.70 14.02
N ASP A 218 -14.65 -5.81 13.95
CA ASP A 218 -13.42 -6.00 14.73
C ASP A 218 -12.21 -5.47 13.96
N LEU A 219 -11.69 -4.32 14.38
CA LEU A 219 -10.63 -3.62 13.65
C LEU A 219 -9.23 -4.24 13.89
N PRO A 220 -8.37 -4.30 12.85
CA PRO A 220 -6.98 -4.70 12.97
C PRO A 220 -6.13 -3.53 13.50
N VAL A 221 -6.37 -3.12 14.75
CA VAL A 221 -5.66 -2.01 15.39
C VAL A 221 -5.41 -2.33 16.86
N THR A 222 -4.24 -1.94 17.37
CA THR A 222 -3.87 -2.08 18.78
C THR A 222 -3.12 -0.85 19.27
N PRO A 223 -3.32 -0.41 20.52
CA PRO A 223 -2.43 0.55 21.15
C PRO A 223 -1.11 -0.09 21.56
N MET A 224 -0.03 0.70 21.53
CA MET A 224 1.32 0.32 21.98
C MET A 224 1.96 1.47 22.74
N GLU A 225 2.80 1.15 23.73
CA GLU A 225 3.58 2.11 24.53
C GLU A 225 4.72 2.72 23.70
N HIS A 226 5.06 3.97 23.98
CA HIS A 226 6.20 4.66 23.38
C HIS A 226 6.75 5.74 24.32
N HIS A 227 8.08 5.85 24.34
CA HIS A 227 8.81 6.69 25.27
C HIS A 227 9.51 7.87 24.58
N TYR A 228 9.44 9.02 25.24
CA TYR A 228 10.41 10.09 25.05
C TYR A 228 10.72 10.79 26.37
N LEU A 229 11.86 11.47 26.41
CA LEU A 229 12.27 12.33 27.52
C LEU A 229 12.38 13.78 27.06
N VAL A 230 12.24 14.69 28.02
CA VAL A 230 12.53 16.12 27.85
C VAL A 230 13.55 16.51 28.92
N THR A 231 14.61 17.20 28.51
CA THR A 231 15.69 17.60 29.40
C THR A 231 15.42 18.94 30.10
N GLU A 232 16.26 19.25 31.08
CA GLU A 232 16.50 20.61 31.54
C GLU A 232 17.20 21.44 30.43
N PRO A 233 17.26 22.79 30.57
CA PRO A 233 17.98 23.63 29.61
C PRO A 233 19.44 23.21 29.44
N ILE A 234 19.90 23.23 28.19
CA ILE A 234 21.27 22.92 27.77
C ILE A 234 21.96 24.25 27.41
N PRO A 235 23.04 24.64 28.10
CA PRO A 235 23.71 25.93 27.90
C PRO A 235 24.09 26.23 26.43
N GLU A 236 24.49 25.21 25.68
CA GLU A 236 24.88 25.30 24.26
C GLU A 236 23.72 25.69 23.33
N LEU A 237 22.48 25.54 23.79
CA LEU A 237 21.27 25.91 23.05
C LEU A 237 20.76 27.32 23.42
N GLU A 238 21.27 27.92 24.50
CA GLU A 238 20.84 29.26 24.94
C GLU A 238 21.32 30.36 23.98
N GLY A 239 20.46 31.34 23.72
CA GLY A 239 20.81 32.54 22.94
C GLY A 239 21.07 32.31 21.45
N ARG A 240 20.83 31.11 20.92
CA ARG A 240 20.95 30.82 19.48
C ARG A 240 19.91 31.62 18.68
N GLU A 241 20.35 32.16 17.54
CA GLU A 241 19.46 32.88 16.61
C GLU A 241 18.43 31.97 15.93
N ARG A 242 18.78 30.69 15.75
CA ARG A 242 17.93 29.67 15.14
C ARG A 242 17.82 28.47 16.05
N GLU A 243 16.61 27.93 16.10
CA GLU A 243 16.33 26.64 16.71
C GLU A 243 17.14 25.54 16.01
N MET A 244 17.56 24.55 16.78
CA MET A 244 18.29 23.40 16.30
C MET A 244 17.45 22.57 15.33
N CYS A 245 18.06 22.14 14.23
CA CYS A 245 17.44 21.22 13.28
C CYS A 245 17.13 19.87 13.94
N MET A 246 15.99 19.28 13.60
CA MET A 246 15.61 17.95 14.08
C MET A 246 16.58 16.90 13.54
N LEU A 247 16.85 15.88 14.34
CA LEU A 247 17.74 14.79 13.95
C LEU A 247 17.07 13.44 14.18
N THR A 248 17.05 12.60 13.15
CA THR A 248 16.64 11.19 13.25
C THR A 248 17.87 10.31 13.06
N ASP A 249 18.29 9.63 14.12
CA ASP A 249 19.36 8.63 14.10
C ASP A 249 18.76 7.23 13.97
N LEU A 250 18.79 6.73 12.73
CA LEU A 250 18.20 5.45 12.37
C LEU A 250 19.01 4.25 12.90
N GLU A 251 20.32 4.41 13.11
CA GLU A 251 21.18 3.39 13.71
C GLU A 251 21.15 3.44 15.25
N GLY A 252 20.98 4.64 15.80
CA GLY A 252 20.85 4.93 17.24
C GLY A 252 19.45 4.70 17.80
N PHE A 253 18.47 4.40 16.95
CA PHE A 253 17.06 4.19 17.34
C PHE A 253 16.37 5.43 17.94
N THR A 254 16.83 6.65 17.61
CA THR A 254 16.34 7.89 18.23
C THR A 254 15.87 8.93 17.23
N TYR A 255 14.97 9.79 17.69
CA TYR A 255 14.68 11.07 17.06
C TYR A 255 14.76 12.18 18.10
N SER A 256 15.17 13.37 17.69
CA SER A 256 15.27 14.51 18.59
C SER A 256 14.87 15.83 17.96
N ARG A 257 14.49 16.76 18.83
CA ARG A 257 14.24 18.16 18.49
C ARG A 257 14.52 19.04 19.70
N GLN A 258 14.81 20.31 19.46
CA GLN A 258 14.88 21.28 20.54
C GLN A 258 13.50 21.41 21.21
N GLU A 259 13.50 21.50 22.54
CA GLU A 259 12.31 21.76 23.36
C GLU A 259 12.66 22.90 24.32
N ARG A 260 12.24 24.12 23.93
CA ARG A 260 12.65 25.36 24.60
C ARG A 260 14.17 25.48 24.63
N GLY A 261 14.78 25.59 25.82
CA GLY A 261 16.24 25.62 25.97
C GLY A 261 16.89 24.24 26.09
N GLY A 262 16.11 23.15 26.05
CA GLY A 262 16.61 21.77 26.19
C GLY A 262 16.35 20.92 24.96
N LEU A 263 16.35 19.61 25.16
CA LEU A 263 16.16 18.59 24.11
C LEU A 263 14.98 17.68 24.44
N LEU A 264 14.22 17.32 23.42
CA LEU A 264 13.33 16.17 23.43
C LEU A 264 14.02 15.03 22.69
N VAL A 265 14.07 13.84 23.29
CA VAL A 265 14.59 12.62 22.64
C VAL A 265 13.58 11.50 22.79
N GLY A 266 13.09 10.99 21.66
CA GLY A 266 12.26 9.79 21.61
C GLY A 266 13.03 8.58 21.11
N VAL A 267 12.62 7.40 21.55
CA VAL A 267 13.33 6.13 21.32
C VAL A 267 12.36 5.09 20.77
N TYR A 268 12.78 4.36 19.74
CA TYR A 268 12.08 3.17 19.25
C TYR A 268 12.87 1.91 19.61
N GLU A 269 12.57 1.34 20.76
CA GLU A 269 13.21 0.15 21.30
C GLU A 269 12.84 -1.14 20.54
N LEU A 270 13.75 -2.12 20.57
CA LEU A 270 13.55 -3.42 19.91
C LEU A 270 12.61 -4.36 20.69
N THR A 271 12.23 -3.99 21.91
CA THR A 271 11.39 -4.75 22.86
C THR A 271 10.01 -4.10 23.02
N PRO A 272 9.17 -4.10 21.96
CA PRO A 272 7.89 -3.40 21.94
C PRO A 272 6.92 -3.90 23.00
N LYS A 273 6.02 -3.03 23.45
CA LYS A 273 5.00 -3.36 24.45
C LYS A 273 3.62 -2.90 24.01
N HIS A 274 2.73 -3.87 23.80
CA HIS A 274 1.31 -3.59 23.57
C HIS A 274 0.65 -3.07 24.84
N TRP A 275 -0.24 -2.11 24.68
CA TRP A 275 -1.03 -1.55 25.78
C TRP A 275 -2.51 -1.75 25.48
N ASN A 276 -3.24 -2.42 26.38
CA ASN A 276 -4.69 -2.61 26.27
C ASN A 276 -5.17 -2.99 24.85
N ILE A 277 -4.79 -4.18 24.37
CA ILE A 277 -5.08 -4.65 23.01
C ILE A 277 -6.58 -4.61 22.62
N GLU A 278 -7.47 -4.70 23.60
CA GLU A 278 -8.92 -4.63 23.40
C GLU A 278 -9.47 -3.18 23.35
N GLY A 279 -8.60 -2.19 23.51
CA GLY A 279 -8.92 -0.77 23.59
C GLY A 279 -8.73 -0.20 24.99
N ALA A 280 -8.51 1.11 25.08
CA ALA A 280 -8.25 1.79 26.34
C ALA A 280 -9.45 1.75 27.31
N PRO A 281 -9.21 1.78 28.63
CA PRO A 281 -10.24 2.08 29.62
C PRO A 281 -10.98 3.37 29.26
N TRP A 282 -12.30 3.42 29.51
CA TRP A 282 -13.10 4.58 29.12
C TRP A 282 -12.87 5.82 30.00
N ASP A 283 -12.35 5.61 31.20
CA ASP A 283 -11.96 6.62 32.19
C ASP A 283 -10.53 7.17 31.99
N TYR A 284 -9.67 6.45 31.25
CA TYR A 284 -8.35 6.96 30.84
C TYR A 284 -8.48 8.28 30.07
N GLY A 285 -7.58 9.25 30.22
CA GLY A 285 -7.70 10.56 29.57
C GLY A 285 -6.38 11.29 29.39
N ILE A 286 -6.24 12.47 30.01
CA ILE A 286 -4.99 13.23 30.05
C ILE A 286 -4.10 12.61 31.15
N GLU A 287 -3.64 11.40 30.87
CA GLU A 287 -2.83 10.58 31.77
C GLU A 287 -1.66 9.97 30.98
N LEU A 288 -0.57 9.67 31.68
CA LEU A 288 0.58 8.96 31.12
C LEU A 288 0.69 7.58 31.77
N ILE A 289 1.19 6.62 31.00
CA ILE A 289 1.55 5.30 31.50
C ILE A 289 2.81 5.47 32.35
N PRO A 290 2.98 4.72 33.46
CA PRO A 290 4.25 4.72 34.19
C PRO A 290 5.42 4.38 33.26
N GLU A 291 6.54 5.08 33.41
CA GLU A 291 7.74 4.84 32.63
C GLU A 291 8.36 3.47 32.91
N ASP A 292 9.00 2.89 31.89
CA ASP A 292 9.65 1.58 31.92
C ASP A 292 11.04 1.74 31.31
N ILE A 293 11.91 2.44 32.05
CA ILE A 293 13.21 2.90 31.53
C ILE A 293 14.14 1.71 31.26
N ASP A 294 14.09 0.66 32.08
CA ASP A 294 14.90 -0.54 31.90
C ASP A 294 14.63 -1.23 30.56
N ARG A 295 13.38 -1.21 30.09
CA ARG A 295 12.98 -1.78 28.80
C ARG A 295 13.62 -1.07 27.61
N ILE A 296 13.78 0.25 27.68
CA ILE A 296 14.31 1.10 26.61
C ILE A 296 15.81 1.41 26.78
N ALA A 297 16.42 1.00 27.89
CA ALA A 297 17.79 1.34 28.26
C ALA A 297 18.84 1.02 27.18
N PRO A 298 18.77 -0.11 26.43
CA PRO A 298 19.78 -0.42 25.40
C PRO A 298 19.82 0.60 24.26
N GLU A 299 18.67 1.01 23.74
CA GLU A 299 18.58 2.02 22.68
C GLU A 299 18.75 3.43 23.24
N LEU A 300 18.29 3.69 24.46
CA LEU A 300 18.51 4.97 25.14
C LEU A 300 20.00 5.27 25.33
N ALA A 301 20.81 4.26 25.67
CA ALA A 301 22.26 4.41 25.81
C ALA A 301 22.91 4.91 24.51
N LYS A 302 22.47 4.40 23.34
CA LYS A 302 22.92 4.90 22.03
C LYS A 302 22.50 6.35 21.79
N GLY A 303 21.32 6.74 22.26
CA GLY A 303 20.90 8.14 22.26
C GLY A 303 21.84 9.04 23.05
N PHE A 304 22.33 8.58 24.21
CA PHE A 304 23.29 9.34 25.03
C PHE A 304 24.70 9.36 24.43
N GLU A 305 25.08 8.35 23.64
CA GLU A 305 26.28 8.39 22.80
C GLU A 305 26.14 9.42 21.67
N ARG A 306 24.98 9.46 21.00
CA ARG A 306 24.69 10.43 19.93
C ARG A 306 24.61 11.86 20.44
N TYR A 307 24.15 12.09 21.67
CA TYR A 307 24.04 13.41 22.28
C TYR A 307 24.82 13.47 23.61
N PRO A 308 26.16 13.62 23.57
CA PRO A 308 27.00 13.51 24.76
C PRO A 308 26.62 14.43 25.93
N LEU A 309 26.06 15.62 25.64
CA LEU A 309 25.61 16.57 26.67
C LEU A 309 24.52 15.98 27.58
N LEU A 310 23.78 14.96 27.13
CA LEU A 310 22.76 14.28 27.94
C LEU A 310 23.33 13.53 29.14
N ASN A 311 24.62 13.18 29.12
CA ASN A 311 25.26 12.51 30.26
C ASN A 311 25.35 13.41 31.50
N ASP A 312 25.34 14.73 31.32
CA ASP A 312 25.46 15.72 32.39
C ASP A 312 24.20 16.59 32.54
N THR A 313 23.19 16.42 31.67
CA THR A 313 21.95 17.21 31.69
C THR A 313 20.83 16.49 32.44
N GLY A 314 20.14 17.19 33.35
CA GLY A 314 19.00 16.64 34.08
C GLY A 314 17.81 16.30 33.15
N ILE A 315 17.07 15.25 33.48
CA ILE A 315 15.80 14.92 32.81
C ILE A 315 14.66 15.63 33.54
N ARG A 316 13.97 16.54 32.83
CA ARG A 316 12.85 17.29 33.37
C ARG A 316 11.56 16.46 33.40
N LYS A 317 11.33 15.66 32.35
CA LYS A 317 10.08 14.91 32.19
C LYS A 317 10.29 13.64 31.39
N TRP A 318 9.68 12.55 31.85
CA TRP A 318 9.44 11.35 31.07
C TRP A 318 8.02 11.35 30.51
N VAL A 319 7.87 10.84 29.30
CA VAL A 319 6.58 10.56 28.69
C VAL A 319 6.57 9.14 28.19
N ASN A 320 5.73 8.31 28.81
CA ASN A 320 5.29 7.03 28.26
C ASN A 320 3.81 7.15 27.93
N GLY A 321 3.49 7.14 26.63
CA GLY A 321 2.13 7.27 26.14
C GLY A 321 1.79 6.14 25.19
N ALA A 322 0.50 5.90 25.01
CA ALA A 322 0.03 4.93 24.02
C ALA A 322 -0.49 5.61 22.77
N PHE A 323 -0.25 5.01 21.62
CA PHE A 323 -0.94 5.32 20.37
C PHE A 323 -1.13 4.05 19.54
N THR A 324 -1.92 4.16 18.48
CA THR A 324 -2.45 2.99 17.76
C THR A 324 -1.66 2.61 16.52
N PHE A 325 -1.47 1.31 16.33
CA PHE A 325 -0.83 0.70 15.17
C PHE A 325 -1.77 -0.29 14.47
N ALA A 326 -1.75 -0.27 13.14
CA ALA A 326 -2.24 -1.37 12.30
C ALA A 326 -1.09 -2.37 12.01
N PRO A 327 -1.38 -3.60 11.53
CA PRO A 327 -0.36 -4.61 11.22
C PRO A 327 0.83 -4.15 10.37
N ASP A 328 0.59 -3.26 9.41
CA ASP A 328 1.60 -2.71 8.50
C ASP A 328 2.04 -1.29 8.89
N GLY A 329 1.54 -0.77 10.02
CA GLY A 329 1.81 0.58 10.51
C GLY A 329 1.12 1.72 9.77
N ASN A 330 0.42 1.44 8.66
CA ASN A 330 -0.32 2.46 7.92
C ASN A 330 -1.71 2.70 8.52
N PRO A 331 -2.29 3.91 8.36
CA PRO A 331 -3.66 4.21 8.77
C PRO A 331 -4.72 3.21 8.26
N LEU A 332 -5.86 3.17 8.94
CA LEU A 332 -7.08 2.50 8.51
C LEU A 332 -8.12 3.56 8.14
N VAL A 333 -8.28 3.79 6.84
CA VAL A 333 -9.08 4.88 6.27
C VAL A 333 -10.10 4.34 5.28
N GLY A 334 -11.27 4.97 5.20
CA GLY A 334 -12.25 4.73 4.14
C GLY A 334 -13.46 3.88 4.57
N PRO A 335 -14.31 3.48 3.60
CA PRO A 335 -15.58 2.81 3.87
C PRO A 335 -15.37 1.34 4.27
N VAL A 336 -16.05 0.91 5.33
CA VAL A 336 -15.95 -0.47 5.82
C VAL A 336 -16.75 -1.42 4.93
N PRO A 337 -16.13 -2.49 4.38
CA PRO A 337 -16.85 -3.50 3.59
C PRO A 337 -18.02 -4.12 4.37
N GLY A 338 -19.20 -4.17 3.73
CA GLY A 338 -20.41 -4.76 4.31
C GLY A 338 -21.12 -3.94 5.38
N VAL A 339 -20.66 -2.71 5.70
CA VAL A 339 -21.27 -1.85 6.71
C VAL A 339 -21.56 -0.45 6.12
N PRO A 340 -22.76 -0.25 5.53
CA PRO A 340 -23.09 0.97 4.81
C PRO A 340 -22.92 2.24 5.64
N ASN A 341 -22.31 3.26 5.05
CA ASN A 341 -22.07 4.58 5.66
C ASN A 341 -21.31 4.57 7.00
N TYR A 342 -20.56 3.51 7.30
CA TYR A 342 -19.59 3.49 8.39
C TYR A 342 -18.16 3.61 7.85
N TRP A 343 -17.42 4.57 8.38
CA TRP A 343 -16.15 5.03 7.84
C TRP A 343 -15.07 5.02 8.92
N LEU A 344 -13.81 4.80 8.51
CA LEU A 344 -12.68 4.80 9.43
C LEU A 344 -11.72 5.96 9.13
N ALA A 345 -11.15 6.51 10.21
CA ALA A 345 -9.94 7.31 10.23
C ALA A 345 -9.13 6.93 11.49
N CYS A 346 -8.67 5.69 11.53
CA CYS A 346 -8.06 5.04 12.70
C CYS A 346 -6.59 4.67 12.45
N GLY A 347 -5.85 4.31 13.50
CA GLY A 347 -4.49 3.78 13.34
C GLY A 347 -3.47 4.78 12.80
N VAL A 348 -3.73 6.08 12.92
CA VAL A 348 -2.83 7.13 12.41
C VAL A 348 -1.73 7.39 13.43
N MET A 349 -0.60 6.69 13.27
CA MET A 349 0.58 6.83 14.13
C MET A 349 1.18 8.25 14.03
N ALA A 350 1.49 8.72 12.81
CA ALA A 350 2.10 10.02 12.58
C ALA A 350 1.01 11.10 12.41
N GLY A 351 0.16 11.28 13.42
CA GLY A 351 -1.03 12.14 13.35
C GLY A 351 -0.78 13.57 12.87
N PHE A 352 0.37 14.16 13.23
CA PHE A 352 0.76 15.51 12.79
C PHE A 352 1.55 15.54 11.48
N SER A 353 1.92 14.39 10.92
CA SER A 353 2.41 14.34 9.55
C SER A 353 1.27 14.02 8.58
N GLN A 354 0.38 13.10 8.95
CA GLN A 354 -0.61 12.51 8.03
C GLN A 354 -2.05 12.98 8.26
N GLY A 355 -2.38 13.56 9.42
CA GLY A 355 -3.77 13.80 9.84
C GLY A 355 -4.56 14.73 8.91
N GLY A 356 -3.92 15.75 8.34
CA GLY A 356 -4.54 16.64 7.35
C GLY A 356 -4.92 15.87 6.08
N GLY A 357 -3.97 15.12 5.52
CA GLY A 357 -4.15 14.28 4.35
C GLY A 357 -5.20 13.19 4.54
N VAL A 358 -5.19 12.49 5.68
CA VAL A 358 -6.23 11.51 6.06
C VAL A 358 -7.61 12.16 6.09
N GLY A 359 -7.73 13.34 6.72
CA GLY A 359 -8.99 14.09 6.78
C GLY A 359 -9.50 14.50 5.40
N LYS A 360 -8.62 15.03 4.54
CA LYS A 360 -8.92 15.38 3.15
C LYS A 360 -9.42 14.18 2.37
N SER A 361 -8.63 13.10 2.32
CA SER A 361 -8.96 11.91 1.53
C SER A 361 -10.26 11.26 1.98
N LEU A 362 -10.53 11.18 3.28
CA LEU A 362 -11.79 10.63 3.76
C LEU A 362 -12.99 11.52 3.41
N ALA A 363 -12.85 12.84 3.57
CA ALA A 363 -13.91 13.78 3.21
C ALA A 363 -14.23 13.72 1.70
N GLU A 364 -13.21 13.68 0.83
CA GLU A 364 -13.40 13.48 -0.61
C GLU A 364 -14.14 12.17 -0.90
N TRP A 365 -13.75 11.08 -0.25
CA TRP A 365 -14.38 9.78 -0.45
C TRP A 365 -15.85 9.80 -0.06
N MET A 366 -16.19 10.41 1.08
CA MET A 366 -17.57 10.53 1.56
C MET A 366 -18.43 11.41 0.66
N ILE A 367 -17.86 12.44 0.04
CA ILE A 367 -18.60 13.45 -0.73
C ILE A 367 -18.69 13.07 -2.21
N HIS A 368 -17.59 12.60 -2.79
CA HIS A 368 -17.43 12.37 -4.22
C HIS A 368 -17.45 10.89 -4.60
N GLY A 369 -17.40 9.98 -3.62
CA GLY A 369 -17.39 8.53 -3.83
C GLY A 369 -16.00 7.93 -4.04
N GLU A 370 -14.97 8.77 -4.20
CA GLU A 370 -13.57 8.39 -4.32
C GLU A 370 -12.64 9.56 -3.92
N PRO A 371 -11.43 9.26 -3.41
CA PRO A 371 -10.44 10.28 -3.08
C PRO A 371 -9.70 10.79 -4.33
N GLU A 372 -9.13 12.01 -4.26
CA GLU A 372 -8.30 12.53 -5.34
C GLU A 372 -7.00 11.72 -5.50
N ALA A 373 -6.31 11.45 -4.38
CA ALA A 373 -5.08 10.67 -4.35
C ALA A 373 -5.35 9.16 -4.25
N ASP A 374 -4.41 8.34 -4.72
CA ASP A 374 -4.43 6.90 -4.43
C ASP A 374 -4.06 6.65 -2.97
N VAL A 375 -5.04 6.16 -2.21
CA VAL A 375 -4.91 5.89 -0.78
C VAL A 375 -5.07 4.41 -0.45
N PHE A 376 -4.83 3.50 -1.41
CA PHE A 376 -5.02 2.06 -1.19
C PHE A 376 -4.17 1.54 0.00
N GLY A 377 -2.95 2.07 0.18
CA GLY A 377 -2.09 1.77 1.33
C GLY A 377 -2.69 2.12 2.69
N MET A 378 -3.70 3.00 2.73
CA MET A 378 -4.47 3.36 3.93
C MET A 378 -5.85 2.72 3.99
N ASP A 379 -6.34 2.14 2.90
CA ASP A 379 -7.69 1.60 2.81
C ASP A 379 -7.89 0.39 3.73
N ILE A 380 -8.97 0.36 4.52
CA ILE A 380 -9.35 -0.80 5.35
C ILE A 380 -9.58 -2.07 4.51
N ALA A 381 -9.99 -1.94 3.26
CA ALA A 381 -10.21 -3.08 2.36
C ALA A 381 -8.92 -3.77 1.91
N ARG A 382 -7.73 -3.27 2.29
CA ARG A 382 -6.48 -4.01 2.11
C ARG A 382 -6.34 -5.19 3.07
N PHE A 383 -7.13 -5.24 4.15
CA PHE A 383 -7.13 -6.33 5.12
C PHE A 383 -8.35 -7.24 5.01
N GLY A 384 -8.19 -8.48 5.49
CA GLY A 384 -9.31 -9.41 5.71
C GLY A 384 -9.64 -9.58 7.18
N LYS A 385 -10.72 -10.31 7.47
CA LYS A 385 -11.17 -10.61 8.86
C LYS A 385 -10.08 -11.24 9.73
N TRP A 386 -9.13 -11.96 9.13
CA TRP A 386 -8.01 -12.58 9.83
C TRP A 386 -7.08 -11.56 10.51
N ALA A 387 -7.01 -10.32 10.00
CA ALA A 387 -6.08 -9.31 10.48
C ALA A 387 -6.44 -8.77 11.89
N SER A 388 -7.68 -8.96 12.35
CA SER A 388 -8.10 -8.57 13.71
C SER A 388 -7.81 -9.63 14.77
N ASN A 389 -7.27 -10.78 14.37
CA ASN A 389 -6.82 -11.81 15.30
C ASN A 389 -5.76 -11.23 16.25
N ARG A 390 -5.92 -11.46 17.56
CA ARG A 390 -5.09 -10.82 18.60
C ARG A 390 -3.63 -11.23 18.51
N GLU A 391 -3.35 -12.49 18.16
CA GLU A 391 -1.99 -12.99 18.01
C GLU A 391 -1.34 -12.47 16.74
N TYR A 392 -2.10 -12.42 15.63
CA TYR A 392 -1.63 -11.79 14.41
C TYR A 392 -1.28 -10.31 14.65
N LEU A 393 -2.16 -9.56 15.31
CA LEU A 393 -1.91 -8.16 15.70
C LEU A 393 -0.66 -8.05 16.57
N ARG A 394 -0.54 -8.85 17.62
CA ARG A 394 0.61 -8.83 18.53
C ARG A 394 1.92 -9.02 17.78
N GLN A 395 2.01 -10.03 16.93
CA GLN A 395 3.24 -10.32 16.18
C GLN A 395 3.55 -9.22 15.16
N THR A 396 2.57 -8.81 14.35
CA THR A 396 2.82 -7.87 13.23
C THR A 396 3.06 -6.44 13.69
N THR A 397 2.24 -5.92 14.60
CA THR A 397 2.45 -4.56 15.16
C THR A 397 3.70 -4.53 16.05
N GLY A 398 4.01 -5.61 16.76
CA GLY A 398 5.27 -5.77 17.48
C GLY A 398 6.49 -5.71 16.54
N GLN A 399 6.47 -6.48 15.47
CA GLN A 399 7.52 -6.44 14.45
C GLN A 399 7.62 -5.06 13.79
N PHE A 400 6.49 -4.42 13.48
CA PHE A 400 6.50 -3.09 12.88
C PHE A 400 7.15 -2.06 13.81
N TYR A 401 6.75 -2.02 15.09
CA TYR A 401 7.31 -1.10 16.07
C TYR A 401 8.81 -1.30 16.22
N SER A 402 9.26 -2.53 16.47
CA SER A 402 10.69 -2.83 16.69
C SER A 402 11.54 -2.57 15.45
N ARG A 403 10.91 -2.52 14.26
CA ARG A 403 11.59 -2.24 12.99
C ARG A 403 11.41 -0.81 12.52
N ARG A 404 10.84 0.09 13.31
CA ARG A 404 10.53 1.47 12.88
C ARG A 404 11.72 2.18 12.25
N PHE A 405 12.93 1.99 12.78
CA PHE A 405 14.18 2.56 12.27
C PHE A 405 15.13 1.52 11.64
N VAL A 406 14.74 0.24 11.60
CA VAL A 406 15.49 -0.80 10.91
C VAL A 406 15.29 -0.65 9.40
N MET A 407 16.39 -0.63 8.65
CA MET A 407 16.34 -0.61 7.19
C MET A 407 15.65 -1.88 6.66
N ALA A 408 14.65 -1.70 5.79
CA ALA A 408 14.01 -2.80 5.07
C ALA A 408 14.63 -2.92 3.68
N TYR A 409 14.94 -4.15 3.27
CA TYR A 409 15.44 -4.42 1.92
C TYR A 409 14.31 -4.94 1.02
N PRO A 410 14.31 -4.62 -0.29
CA PRO A 410 13.20 -5.03 -1.16
C PRO A 410 13.06 -6.53 -1.37
N ASN A 411 14.12 -7.30 -1.10
CA ASN A 411 14.09 -8.76 -1.12
C ASN A 411 13.92 -9.38 0.27
N GLU A 412 13.71 -8.58 1.33
CA GLU A 412 13.50 -9.09 2.68
C GLU A 412 12.06 -9.56 2.88
N GLN A 413 11.91 -10.72 3.52
CA GLN A 413 10.62 -11.28 3.89
C GLN A 413 10.47 -11.29 5.42
N LEU A 414 9.45 -10.59 5.90
CA LEU A 414 9.20 -10.45 7.34
C LEU A 414 8.45 -11.68 7.89
N PRO A 415 8.87 -12.26 9.03
CA PRO A 415 8.30 -13.52 9.53
C PRO A 415 7.04 -13.38 10.41
N ALA A 416 6.71 -12.20 10.95
CA ALA A 416 5.58 -12.10 11.88
C ALA A 416 4.25 -12.48 11.22
N GLY A 417 3.43 -13.24 11.97
CA GLY A 417 2.13 -13.70 11.52
C GLY A 417 2.20 -14.75 10.40
N ARG A 418 3.36 -15.39 10.16
CA ARG A 418 3.55 -16.37 9.08
C ARG A 418 4.03 -17.74 9.58
N PRO A 419 3.62 -18.84 8.90
CA PRO A 419 2.63 -18.88 7.82
C PRO A 419 1.19 -18.72 8.36
N LEU A 420 0.36 -17.94 7.67
CA LEU A 420 -1.08 -17.78 8.02
C LEU A 420 -1.98 -18.65 7.14
N ARG A 421 -1.77 -18.60 5.83
CA ARG A 421 -2.50 -19.38 4.82
C ARG A 421 -1.51 -19.97 3.83
N VAL A 422 -1.76 -21.19 3.39
CA VAL A 422 -0.90 -21.92 2.46
C VAL A 422 -1.73 -22.60 1.38
N SER A 423 -1.17 -22.77 0.18
CA SER A 423 -1.82 -23.57 -0.85
C SER A 423 -1.79 -25.06 -0.48
N PRO A 424 -2.72 -25.88 -1.00
CA PRO A 424 -2.72 -27.33 -0.73
C PRO A 424 -1.48 -28.08 -1.21
N SER A 425 -0.62 -27.43 -2.03
CA SER A 425 0.65 -27.99 -2.50
C SER A 425 1.86 -27.37 -1.78
N HIS A 426 1.65 -26.67 -0.67
CA HIS A 426 2.71 -26.00 0.07
C HIS A 426 3.82 -26.95 0.55
N ASP A 427 3.47 -28.15 1.00
CA ASP A 427 4.44 -29.18 1.39
C ASP A 427 5.33 -29.60 0.21
N ALA A 428 4.76 -29.73 -0.98
CA ALA A 428 5.49 -30.02 -2.21
C ALA A 428 6.39 -28.84 -2.64
N HIS A 429 5.96 -27.61 -2.43
CA HIS A 429 6.80 -26.42 -2.63
C HIS A 429 7.98 -26.39 -1.66
N VAL A 430 7.74 -26.65 -0.38
CA VAL A 430 8.80 -26.77 0.64
C VAL A 430 9.78 -27.88 0.28
N ALA A 431 9.30 -29.05 -0.18
CA ALA A 431 10.14 -30.14 -0.64
C ALA A 431 10.98 -29.79 -1.88
N ALA A 432 10.51 -28.85 -2.70
CA ALA A 432 11.23 -28.28 -3.83
C ALA A 432 12.11 -27.07 -3.43
N ASN A 433 12.32 -26.81 -2.14
CA ASN A 433 13.07 -25.68 -1.59
C ASN A 433 12.53 -24.30 -1.99
N ALA A 434 11.21 -24.16 -2.14
CA ALA A 434 10.60 -22.85 -2.36
C ALA A 434 10.97 -21.86 -1.25
N ARG A 435 11.31 -20.64 -1.65
CA ARG A 435 11.36 -19.47 -0.78
C ARG A 435 10.06 -18.70 -0.93
N PHE A 436 9.45 -18.33 0.19
CA PHE A 436 8.09 -17.81 0.21
C PHE A 436 8.06 -16.32 0.55
N GLY A 437 7.25 -15.59 -0.20
CA GLY A 437 6.72 -14.30 0.18
C GLY A 437 5.28 -14.44 0.66
N VAL A 438 4.67 -13.31 1.00
CA VAL A 438 3.27 -13.28 1.45
C VAL A 438 2.45 -12.34 0.57
N SER A 439 1.29 -12.80 0.13
CA SER A 439 0.27 -11.96 -0.50
C SER A 439 -1.03 -12.08 0.28
N TRP A 440 -1.42 -11.04 1.00
CA TRP A 440 -2.66 -11.00 1.77
C TRP A 440 -2.86 -12.21 2.72
N GLY A 441 -1.77 -12.62 3.38
CA GLY A 441 -1.72 -13.76 4.30
C GLY A 441 -1.46 -15.12 3.65
N LEU A 442 -1.46 -15.22 2.31
CA LEU A 442 -1.13 -16.46 1.59
C LEU A 442 0.38 -16.54 1.31
N GLU A 443 1.01 -17.65 1.67
CA GLU A 443 2.37 -17.99 1.28
C GLU A 443 2.45 -18.25 -0.23
N VAL A 444 3.29 -17.49 -0.93
CA VAL A 444 3.50 -17.60 -2.39
C VAL A 444 4.98 -17.88 -2.71
N PRO A 445 5.30 -18.90 -3.54
CA PRO A 445 6.68 -19.14 -3.95
C PRO A 445 7.27 -17.96 -4.73
N LEU A 446 8.37 -17.40 -4.25
CA LEU A 446 9.15 -16.34 -4.91
C LEU A 446 10.14 -16.93 -5.92
N PHE A 447 10.82 -18.01 -5.53
CA PHE A 447 11.74 -18.81 -6.34
C PHE A 447 12.02 -20.15 -5.63
N PHE A 448 12.67 -21.08 -6.32
CA PHE A 448 13.01 -22.41 -5.84
C PHE A 448 14.53 -22.52 -5.65
N ALA A 449 14.97 -22.57 -4.40
CA ALA A 449 16.38 -22.53 -4.05
C ALA A 449 17.12 -23.84 -4.40
N PRO A 450 18.44 -23.78 -4.65
CA PRO A 450 19.23 -24.98 -4.96
C PRO A 450 19.34 -25.95 -3.77
N SER A 451 19.10 -25.48 -2.55
CA SER A 451 19.08 -26.32 -1.36
C SER A 451 18.21 -25.72 -0.24
N LYS A 452 17.82 -26.56 0.72
CA LYS A 452 17.05 -26.15 1.91
C LYS A 452 17.74 -25.09 2.77
N GLY A 453 19.07 -25.02 2.76
CA GLY A 453 19.86 -24.09 3.57
C GLY A 453 20.18 -22.75 2.90
N PHE A 454 19.72 -22.52 1.67
CA PHE A 454 20.00 -21.27 0.95
C PHE A 454 19.26 -20.08 1.58
N GLU A 455 19.97 -19.05 2.01
CA GLU A 455 19.35 -17.79 2.45
C GLU A 455 19.61 -16.69 1.43
N GLU A 456 18.58 -15.92 1.10
CA GLU A 456 18.74 -14.76 0.23
C GLU A 456 19.33 -13.61 1.04
N THR A 457 20.46 -13.06 0.61
CA THR A 457 21.12 -11.94 1.30
C THR A 457 20.31 -10.66 1.07
N PRO A 458 19.85 -9.97 2.14
CA PRO A 458 19.17 -8.68 2.00
C PRO A 458 20.08 -7.65 1.34
N THR A 459 19.60 -6.98 0.29
CA THR A 459 20.38 -5.97 -0.44
C THR A 459 19.54 -5.00 -1.25
N LEU A 460 20.04 -3.79 -1.46
CA LEU A 460 19.46 -2.85 -2.42
C LEU A 460 19.82 -3.18 -3.88
N LYS A 461 20.75 -4.11 -4.09
CA LYS A 461 21.29 -4.50 -5.39
C LYS A 461 20.72 -5.86 -5.84
N ARG A 462 21.27 -6.46 -6.89
CA ARG A 462 20.96 -7.85 -7.25
C ARG A 462 21.45 -8.78 -6.14
N SER A 463 20.57 -9.64 -5.64
CA SER A 463 20.90 -10.59 -4.58
C SER A 463 21.57 -11.86 -5.12
N ASN A 464 21.98 -12.74 -4.21
CA ASN A 464 22.45 -14.09 -4.54
C ASN A 464 21.35 -15.00 -5.14
N ALA A 465 20.11 -14.53 -5.31
CA ALA A 465 19.05 -15.24 -6.04
C ALA A 465 19.04 -14.94 -7.55
N PHE A 466 19.83 -13.99 -8.04
CA PHE A 466 19.79 -13.52 -9.43
C PHE A 466 19.91 -14.64 -10.48
N ASP A 467 20.91 -15.52 -10.33
CA ASP A 467 21.13 -16.64 -11.26
C ASP A 467 20.07 -17.74 -11.13
N ILE A 468 19.44 -17.88 -9.96
CA ILE A 468 18.32 -18.81 -9.74
C ILE A 468 17.10 -18.35 -10.54
N VAL A 469 16.78 -17.05 -10.46
CA VAL A 469 15.70 -16.44 -11.24
C VAL A 469 15.98 -16.53 -12.75
N ALA A 470 17.24 -16.37 -13.16
CA ALA A 470 17.66 -16.57 -14.55
C ALA A 470 17.42 -18.00 -15.02
N ALA A 471 17.72 -19.00 -14.17
CA ALA A 471 17.52 -20.41 -14.48
C ALA A 471 16.03 -20.77 -14.60
N GLU A 472 15.18 -20.27 -13.70
CA GLU A 472 13.72 -20.44 -13.80
C GLU A 472 13.17 -19.82 -15.08
N THR A 473 13.57 -18.58 -15.39
CA THR A 473 13.17 -17.89 -16.63
C THR A 473 13.54 -18.71 -17.86
N ARG A 474 14.78 -19.22 -17.91
CA ARG A 474 15.26 -20.09 -19.01
C ARG A 474 14.45 -21.36 -19.12
N ALA A 475 14.11 -22.00 -18.00
CA ALA A 475 13.33 -23.23 -17.99
C ALA A 475 11.95 -23.03 -18.65
N VAL A 476 11.32 -21.86 -18.48
CA VAL A 476 10.07 -21.54 -19.17
C VAL A 476 10.30 -21.29 -20.67
N ARG A 477 11.36 -20.55 -21.03
CA ARG A 477 11.66 -20.17 -22.42
C ARG A 477 12.07 -21.35 -23.30
N GLU A 478 12.76 -22.34 -22.72
CA GLU A 478 13.32 -23.49 -23.44
C GLU A 478 12.51 -24.79 -23.25
N GLY A 479 11.69 -24.86 -22.20
CA GLY A 479 10.95 -26.06 -21.81
C GLY A 479 9.49 -25.77 -21.43
N VAL A 480 9.16 -26.00 -20.16
CA VAL A 480 7.84 -25.69 -19.60
C VAL A 480 7.94 -25.35 -18.12
N GLY A 481 7.39 -24.20 -17.74
CA GLY A 481 7.25 -23.76 -16.36
C GLY A 481 5.92 -24.18 -15.75
N LEU A 482 5.94 -24.44 -14.44
CA LEU A 482 4.77 -24.68 -13.61
C LEU A 482 4.72 -23.64 -12.49
N LEU A 483 3.78 -22.68 -12.59
CA LEU A 483 3.58 -21.59 -11.62
C LEU A 483 2.29 -21.84 -10.81
N ASP A 484 2.37 -21.71 -9.49
CA ASP A 484 1.19 -21.80 -8.60
C ASP A 484 0.33 -20.53 -8.72
N THR A 485 -0.93 -20.69 -9.11
CA THR A 485 -1.88 -19.56 -9.31
C THR A 485 -2.86 -19.41 -8.14
N SER A 486 -2.56 -19.99 -6.98
CA SER A 486 -3.29 -19.74 -5.73
C SER A 486 -3.31 -18.25 -5.39
N GLY A 487 -2.29 -17.50 -5.79
CA GLY A 487 -2.17 -16.05 -5.63
C GLY A 487 -3.04 -15.20 -6.56
N TYR A 488 -3.99 -15.78 -7.29
CA TYR A 488 -4.97 -15.04 -8.10
C TYR A 488 -6.32 -14.96 -7.39
N SER A 489 -6.96 -13.79 -7.40
CA SER A 489 -8.37 -13.69 -7.02
C SER A 489 -9.26 -14.30 -8.09
N ARG A 490 -10.40 -14.84 -7.66
CA ARG A 490 -11.43 -15.46 -8.50
C ARG A 490 -12.79 -15.07 -7.96
N TYR A 491 -13.61 -14.45 -8.80
CA TYR A 491 -14.98 -14.09 -8.46
C TYR A 491 -15.92 -14.78 -9.46
N GLU A 492 -16.83 -15.59 -8.96
CA GLU A 492 -17.91 -16.14 -9.78
C GLU A 492 -19.06 -15.14 -9.84
N VAL A 493 -19.54 -14.87 -11.05
CA VAL A 493 -20.71 -14.03 -11.33
C VAL A 493 -21.73 -14.90 -12.05
N SER A 494 -22.93 -15.00 -11.48
CA SER A 494 -24.02 -15.86 -11.96
C SER A 494 -25.39 -15.23 -11.74
N GLY A 495 -26.42 -15.84 -12.33
CA GLY A 495 -27.81 -15.39 -12.26
C GLY A 495 -28.31 -14.77 -13.57
N PRO A 496 -29.64 -14.61 -13.74
CA PRO A 496 -30.23 -14.14 -15.00
C PRO A 496 -29.73 -12.75 -15.44
N GLY A 497 -29.32 -11.90 -14.49
CA GLY A 497 -28.79 -10.56 -14.75
C GLY A 497 -27.28 -10.50 -15.02
N ALA A 498 -26.54 -11.61 -14.85
CA ALA A 498 -25.08 -11.61 -14.79
C ALA A 498 -24.41 -10.99 -16.02
N ALA A 499 -24.79 -11.42 -17.22
CA ALA A 499 -24.20 -10.91 -18.46
C ALA A 499 -24.43 -9.41 -18.65
N LYS A 500 -25.66 -8.93 -18.35
CA LYS A 500 -26.02 -7.51 -18.46
C LYS A 500 -25.27 -6.67 -17.41
N TRP A 501 -25.14 -7.19 -16.20
CA TRP A 501 -24.39 -6.54 -15.12
C TRP A 501 -22.91 -6.45 -15.46
N LEU A 502 -22.29 -7.53 -15.91
CA LEU A 502 -20.89 -7.54 -16.37
C LEU A 502 -20.67 -6.60 -17.55
N ASP A 503 -21.61 -6.54 -18.50
CA ASP A 503 -21.53 -5.60 -19.61
C ASP A 503 -21.61 -4.14 -19.16
N ARG A 504 -22.20 -3.83 -17.99
CA ARG A 504 -22.13 -2.49 -17.39
C ARG A 504 -20.86 -2.27 -16.57
N MET A 505 -20.40 -3.28 -15.84
CA MET A 505 -19.26 -3.18 -14.93
C MET A 505 -17.92 -3.10 -15.66
N LEU A 506 -17.78 -3.86 -16.75
CA LEU A 506 -16.52 -3.97 -17.50
C LEU A 506 -16.53 -3.03 -18.71
N ALA A 507 -15.41 -2.37 -18.94
CA ALA A 507 -15.24 -1.47 -20.09
C ALA A 507 -15.04 -2.24 -21.41
N CYS A 508 -14.69 -3.53 -21.37
CA CYS A 508 -14.53 -4.37 -22.55
C CYS A 508 -15.87 -4.91 -23.09
N ARG A 509 -15.86 -5.48 -24.29
CA ARG A 509 -16.97 -6.34 -24.74
C ARG A 509 -16.93 -7.66 -23.97
N LEU A 510 -18.09 -8.15 -23.52
CA LEU A 510 -18.19 -9.47 -22.92
C LEU A 510 -17.74 -10.55 -23.93
N PRO A 511 -16.90 -11.51 -23.54
CA PRO A 511 -16.49 -12.57 -24.45
C PRO A 511 -17.66 -13.51 -24.76
N ALA A 512 -17.62 -14.13 -25.94
CA ALA A 512 -18.55 -15.20 -26.30
C ALA A 512 -18.37 -16.41 -25.37
N VAL A 513 -19.33 -17.33 -25.37
CA VAL A 513 -19.24 -18.59 -24.61
C VAL A 513 -17.96 -19.36 -24.98
N GLY A 514 -17.28 -19.89 -23.97
CA GLY A 514 -16.01 -20.60 -24.10
C GLY A 514 -14.81 -19.70 -24.42
N ARG A 515 -14.92 -18.39 -24.13
CA ARG A 515 -13.87 -17.40 -24.41
C ARG A 515 -13.57 -16.54 -23.18
N ALA A 516 -12.33 -16.08 -23.11
CA ALA A 516 -11.84 -15.14 -22.12
C ALA A 516 -11.42 -13.81 -22.77
N ARG A 517 -11.30 -12.75 -21.95
CA ARG A 517 -10.78 -11.45 -22.39
C ARG A 517 -10.22 -10.67 -21.21
N LEU A 518 -9.20 -9.84 -21.46
CA LEU A 518 -8.85 -8.74 -20.56
C LEU A 518 -10.00 -7.74 -20.44
N ALA A 519 -10.29 -7.36 -19.21
CA ALA A 519 -11.48 -6.63 -18.83
C ALA A 519 -11.12 -5.50 -17.87
N PRO A 520 -10.71 -4.33 -18.40
CA PRO A 520 -10.58 -3.13 -17.59
C PRO A 520 -11.91 -2.79 -16.92
N MET A 521 -11.86 -2.49 -15.63
CA MET A 521 -12.98 -1.96 -14.85
C MET A 521 -12.63 -0.54 -14.43
N LEU A 522 -13.58 0.40 -14.49
CA LEU A 522 -13.32 1.82 -14.22
C LEU A 522 -14.24 2.37 -13.13
N SER A 523 -13.81 3.44 -12.48
CA SER A 523 -14.64 4.29 -11.64
C SER A 523 -15.41 5.34 -12.46
N PRO A 524 -16.36 6.09 -11.89
CA PRO A 524 -17.11 7.13 -12.62
C PRO A 524 -16.22 8.24 -13.19
N THR A 525 -15.04 8.47 -12.62
CA THR A 525 -14.05 9.44 -13.13
C THR A 525 -13.16 8.88 -14.22
N GLY A 526 -13.35 7.62 -14.63
CA GLY A 526 -12.61 6.97 -15.70
C GLY A 526 -11.27 6.38 -15.25
N ARG A 527 -10.93 6.46 -13.96
CA ARG A 527 -9.74 5.84 -13.37
C ARG A 527 -9.92 4.34 -13.20
N LEU A 528 -8.82 3.61 -13.15
CA LEU A 528 -8.84 2.16 -13.08
C LEU A 528 -9.40 1.67 -11.75
N MET A 529 -10.30 0.70 -11.84
CA MET A 529 -10.87 -0.07 -10.74
C MET A 529 -10.54 -1.58 -10.83
N GLY A 530 -9.82 -2.01 -11.87
CA GLY A 530 -9.33 -3.37 -12.00
C GLY A 530 -8.76 -3.68 -13.39
N ASP A 531 -7.72 -4.50 -13.44
CA ASP A 531 -7.08 -5.08 -14.62
C ASP A 531 -7.42 -6.58 -14.74
N LEU A 532 -8.72 -6.89 -14.79
CA LEU A 532 -9.20 -8.26 -14.63
C LEU A 532 -9.15 -9.06 -15.93
N THR A 533 -9.28 -10.39 -15.82
CA THR A 533 -9.66 -11.27 -16.93
C THR A 533 -11.07 -11.80 -16.70
N VAL A 534 -11.96 -11.62 -17.67
CA VAL A 534 -13.30 -12.23 -17.65
C VAL A 534 -13.32 -13.51 -18.48
N PHE A 535 -13.82 -14.59 -17.89
CA PHE A 535 -14.06 -15.88 -18.52
C PHE A 535 -15.56 -16.10 -18.65
N ASN A 536 -16.04 -16.42 -19.85
CA ASN A 536 -17.42 -16.84 -20.08
C ASN A 536 -17.45 -18.35 -20.32
N TRP A 537 -17.91 -19.11 -19.33
CA TRP A 537 -17.82 -20.57 -19.35
C TRP A 537 -18.93 -21.20 -20.21
N ASP A 538 -20.16 -20.78 -20.02
CA ASP A 538 -21.36 -21.40 -20.60
C ASP A 538 -22.47 -20.38 -20.98
N GLY A 539 -22.22 -19.08 -20.79
CA GLY A 539 -23.20 -18.01 -20.99
C GLY A 539 -24.01 -17.64 -19.75
N GLU A 540 -23.93 -18.43 -18.68
CA GLU A 540 -24.64 -18.23 -17.41
C GLU A 540 -23.68 -18.03 -16.23
N THR A 541 -22.51 -18.67 -16.30
CA THR A 541 -21.44 -18.63 -15.31
C THR A 541 -20.25 -17.87 -15.89
N PHE A 542 -19.87 -16.79 -15.22
CA PHE A 542 -18.70 -15.99 -15.58
C PHE A 542 -17.73 -15.96 -14.41
N TRP A 543 -16.44 -15.99 -14.69
CA TRP A 543 -15.42 -15.71 -13.68
C TRP A 543 -14.68 -14.43 -14.00
N LEU A 544 -14.39 -13.63 -12.97
CA LEU A 544 -13.41 -12.56 -13.00
C LEU A 544 -12.17 -13.04 -12.24
N MET A 545 -10.99 -12.90 -12.85
CA MET A 545 -9.71 -13.23 -12.22
C MET A 545 -8.77 -12.02 -12.20
N GLY A 546 -7.99 -11.87 -11.12
CA GLY A 546 -7.05 -10.76 -10.94
C GLY A 546 -6.15 -10.96 -9.74
N SER A 547 -5.70 -9.87 -9.12
CA SER A 547 -4.80 -9.90 -7.95
C SER A 547 -5.49 -10.37 -6.67
N TYR A 548 -4.88 -11.30 -5.94
CA TYR A 548 -5.46 -11.90 -4.72
C TYR A 548 -5.58 -10.92 -3.54
N TYR A 549 -4.68 -9.94 -3.42
CA TYR A 549 -4.71 -8.98 -2.31
C TYR A 549 -5.81 -7.90 -2.44
N LEU A 550 -6.49 -7.83 -3.59
CA LEU A 550 -7.57 -6.86 -3.85
C LEU A 550 -8.97 -7.40 -3.53
N ARG A 551 -9.09 -8.61 -2.96
CA ARG A 551 -10.36 -9.32 -2.80
C ARG A 551 -11.43 -8.51 -2.08
N GLN A 552 -11.12 -7.95 -0.92
CA GLN A 552 -12.08 -7.15 -0.17
C GLN A 552 -12.39 -5.81 -0.85
N TRP A 553 -11.42 -5.25 -1.55
CA TRP A 553 -11.59 -4.00 -2.31
C TRP A 553 -12.53 -4.18 -3.50
N HIS A 554 -12.32 -5.22 -4.31
CA HIS A 554 -13.22 -5.57 -5.41
C HIS A 554 -14.60 -6.01 -4.92
N MET A 555 -14.70 -6.82 -3.85
CA MET A 555 -16.01 -7.20 -3.31
C MET A 555 -16.80 -5.99 -2.84
N ARG A 556 -16.16 -5.03 -2.15
CA ARG A 556 -16.82 -3.77 -1.78
C ARG A 556 -17.35 -3.01 -2.99
N TRP A 557 -16.61 -3.03 -4.10
CA TRP A 557 -17.05 -2.42 -5.37
C TRP A 557 -18.19 -3.18 -6.03
N PHE A 558 -18.16 -4.52 -6.04
CA PHE A 558 -19.24 -5.33 -6.59
C PHE A 558 -20.53 -5.19 -5.78
N ASP A 559 -20.42 -5.20 -4.45
CA ASP A 559 -21.55 -5.04 -3.53
C ASP A 559 -22.25 -3.68 -3.74
N SER A 560 -21.48 -2.60 -3.96
CA SER A 560 -22.04 -1.27 -4.22
C SER A 560 -22.73 -1.13 -5.58
N HIS A 561 -22.54 -2.09 -6.48
CA HIS A 561 -23.15 -2.12 -7.82
C HIS A 561 -24.09 -3.32 -8.03
N THR A 562 -24.33 -4.13 -6.99
CA THR A 562 -25.08 -5.38 -7.12
C THR A 562 -26.53 -5.13 -7.53
N ALA A 563 -27.08 -6.04 -8.36
CA ALA A 563 -28.47 -6.07 -8.77
C ALA A 563 -29.17 -7.31 -8.19
N ALA A 564 -30.49 -7.24 -7.99
CA ALA A 564 -31.26 -8.29 -7.31
C ALA A 564 -31.22 -9.66 -8.01
N ASP A 565 -30.94 -9.70 -9.30
CA ASP A 565 -30.87 -10.89 -10.17
C ASP A 565 -29.44 -11.35 -10.49
N VAL A 566 -28.46 -10.88 -9.71
CA VAL A 566 -27.03 -11.19 -9.86
C VAL A 566 -26.46 -11.69 -8.54
N SER A 567 -25.67 -12.76 -8.61
CA SER A 567 -24.84 -13.23 -7.50
C SER A 567 -23.37 -13.06 -7.86
N VAL A 568 -22.61 -12.45 -6.95
CA VAL A 568 -21.15 -12.35 -7.04
C VAL A 568 -20.56 -13.05 -5.81
N ARG A 569 -19.66 -14.01 -6.03
CA ARG A 569 -19.02 -14.79 -4.96
C ARG A 569 -17.51 -14.78 -5.14
N ASP A 570 -16.79 -14.32 -4.11
CA ASP A 570 -15.35 -14.56 -4.01
C ASP A 570 -15.09 -16.06 -3.74
N ILE A 571 -14.54 -16.74 -4.73
CA ILE A 571 -14.22 -18.17 -4.70
C ILE A 571 -12.71 -18.42 -4.63
N SER A 572 -11.90 -17.38 -4.36
CA SER A 572 -10.43 -17.44 -4.46
C SER A 572 -9.76 -18.46 -3.55
N ASP A 573 -10.37 -18.78 -2.40
CA ASP A 573 -9.86 -19.82 -1.47
C ASP A 573 -10.51 -21.19 -1.70
N ALA A 574 -11.65 -21.23 -2.40
CA ALA A 574 -12.35 -22.47 -2.75
C ALA A 574 -11.81 -23.09 -4.05
N TRP A 575 -11.24 -22.27 -4.92
CA TRP A 575 -10.65 -22.62 -6.20
C TRP A 575 -9.24 -22.08 -6.32
N THR A 576 -8.33 -22.91 -6.79
CA THR A 576 -6.94 -22.56 -7.08
C THR A 576 -6.52 -23.25 -8.37
N GLY A 577 -5.24 -23.17 -8.76
CA GLY A 577 -4.79 -23.75 -9.99
C GLY A 577 -3.30 -23.63 -10.25
N TRP A 578 -2.93 -24.06 -11.45
CA TRP A 578 -1.57 -23.96 -11.97
C TRP A 578 -1.58 -23.28 -13.33
N LEU A 579 -0.54 -22.48 -13.59
CA LEU A 579 -0.19 -22.04 -14.93
C LEU A 579 0.91 -22.94 -15.47
N VAL A 580 0.62 -23.62 -16.59
CA VAL A 580 1.59 -24.34 -17.40
C VAL A 580 1.96 -23.45 -18.57
N SER A 581 3.24 -23.06 -18.71
CA SER A 581 3.65 -22.10 -19.73
C SER A 581 5.01 -22.46 -20.35
N GLY A 582 5.21 -22.20 -21.63
CA GLY A 582 6.45 -22.50 -22.35
C GLY A 582 6.20 -23.19 -23.70
N PRO A 583 7.21 -23.33 -24.56
CA PRO A 583 7.05 -23.96 -25.87
C PRO A 583 6.53 -25.41 -25.78
N ASN A 584 6.87 -26.14 -24.70
CA ASN A 584 6.41 -27.51 -24.49
C ASN A 584 5.07 -27.61 -23.74
N ALA A 585 4.41 -26.49 -23.41
CA ALA A 585 3.16 -26.49 -22.66
C ALA A 585 2.04 -27.29 -23.35
N ARG A 586 1.90 -27.16 -24.68
CA ARG A 586 0.88 -27.95 -25.43
C ARG A 586 1.20 -29.45 -25.41
N ALA A 587 2.46 -29.84 -25.56
CA ALA A 587 2.86 -31.24 -25.49
C ALA A 587 2.56 -31.85 -24.11
N LEU A 588 2.78 -31.08 -23.04
CA LEU A 588 2.38 -31.48 -21.69
C LEU A 588 0.86 -31.64 -21.60
N MET A 589 0.09 -30.63 -22.03
CA MET A 589 -1.37 -30.68 -21.97
C MET A 589 -1.95 -31.84 -22.79
N GLN A 590 -1.37 -32.17 -23.95
CA GLN A 590 -1.78 -33.32 -24.77
C GLN A 590 -1.60 -34.66 -24.04
N ARG A 591 -0.65 -34.76 -23.11
CA ARG A 591 -0.43 -35.97 -22.29
C ARG A 591 -1.34 -35.99 -21.06
N ALA A 592 -1.70 -34.83 -20.53
CA ALA A 592 -2.43 -34.70 -19.28
C ALA A 592 -3.96 -34.72 -19.46
N VAL A 593 -4.46 -34.20 -20.58
CA VAL A 593 -5.89 -34.13 -20.91
C VAL A 593 -6.39 -35.49 -21.42
N VAL A 594 -7.56 -35.93 -20.94
CA VAL A 594 -8.07 -37.28 -21.18
C VAL A 594 -8.99 -37.37 -22.41
N ASN A 595 -9.92 -36.43 -22.57
CA ASN A 595 -11.05 -36.53 -23.51
C ASN A 595 -11.17 -35.38 -24.50
N ASP A 596 -10.25 -34.43 -24.45
CA ASP A 596 -10.37 -33.14 -25.12
C ASP A 596 -9.13 -32.80 -25.95
N SER A 597 -9.34 -32.18 -27.13
CA SER A 597 -8.23 -31.73 -27.96
C SER A 597 -7.72 -30.36 -27.52
N VAL A 598 -6.42 -30.27 -27.22
CA VAL A 598 -5.71 -29.01 -27.02
C VAL A 598 -4.88 -28.62 -28.25
N ALA A 599 -5.27 -29.06 -29.45
CA ALA A 599 -4.67 -28.58 -30.70
C ALA A 599 -4.92 -27.08 -30.90
N ALA A 600 -4.09 -26.42 -31.72
CA ALA A 600 -4.14 -24.95 -31.88
C ALA A 600 -5.49 -24.46 -32.42
N ASP A 601 -6.07 -25.20 -33.36
CA ASP A 601 -7.36 -24.88 -33.99
C ASP A 601 -8.55 -25.15 -33.07
N ASP A 602 -8.46 -26.18 -32.23
CA ASP A 602 -9.54 -26.63 -31.32
C ASP A 602 -9.59 -25.80 -30.03
N PHE A 603 -8.43 -25.37 -29.53
CA PHE A 603 -8.32 -24.57 -28.31
C PHE A 603 -7.43 -23.35 -28.56
N ARG A 604 -8.03 -22.35 -29.21
CA ARG A 604 -7.37 -21.10 -29.67
C ARG A 604 -6.99 -20.20 -28.50
N PHE A 605 -6.03 -19.30 -28.69
CA PHE A 605 -5.65 -18.30 -27.68
C PHE A 605 -6.90 -17.61 -27.10
N MET A 606 -6.97 -17.41 -25.79
CA MET A 606 -8.13 -16.89 -25.05
C MET A 606 -9.39 -17.79 -25.11
N ALA A 607 -9.27 -19.07 -25.46
CA ALA A 607 -10.35 -20.04 -25.26
C ALA A 607 -10.40 -20.47 -23.79
N CYS A 608 -11.59 -20.78 -23.30
CA CYS A 608 -11.76 -21.43 -22.01
C CYS A 608 -12.85 -22.51 -22.08
N ARG A 609 -12.66 -23.61 -21.35
CA ARG A 609 -13.68 -24.64 -21.16
C ARG A 609 -13.33 -25.53 -19.97
N GLU A 610 -14.26 -26.40 -19.62
CA GLU A 610 -14.01 -27.50 -18.70
C GLU A 610 -13.32 -28.66 -19.43
N MET A 611 -12.33 -29.31 -18.81
CA MET A 611 -11.61 -30.47 -19.35
C MET A 611 -11.29 -31.48 -18.23
N ASP A 612 -11.19 -32.76 -18.57
CA ASP A 612 -10.65 -33.77 -17.66
C ASP A 612 -9.12 -33.81 -17.75
N ILE A 613 -8.44 -33.56 -16.63
CA ILE A 613 -6.97 -33.61 -16.50
C ILE A 613 -6.61 -34.62 -15.41
N GLY A 614 -6.05 -35.76 -15.82
CA GLY A 614 -5.91 -36.90 -14.93
C GLY A 614 -7.25 -37.30 -14.32
N LEU A 615 -7.38 -37.18 -13.00
CA LEU A 615 -8.63 -37.46 -12.26
C LEU A 615 -9.41 -36.19 -11.87
N THR A 616 -8.95 -35.01 -12.28
CA THR A 616 -9.58 -33.73 -11.94
C THR A 616 -10.48 -33.24 -13.07
N ARG A 617 -11.59 -32.60 -12.71
CA ARG A 617 -12.42 -31.82 -13.64
C ARG A 617 -12.04 -30.35 -13.54
N ALA A 618 -11.24 -29.87 -14.49
CA ALA A 618 -10.60 -28.57 -14.41
C ALA A 618 -11.25 -27.53 -15.33
N ARG A 619 -11.27 -26.27 -14.88
CA ARG A 619 -11.61 -25.10 -15.69
C ARG A 619 -10.33 -24.51 -16.29
N VAL A 620 -10.17 -24.69 -17.59
CA VAL A 620 -8.93 -24.38 -18.32
C VAL A 620 -9.13 -23.15 -19.19
N GLY A 621 -8.21 -22.20 -19.12
CA GLY A 621 -8.09 -21.06 -20.03
C GLY A 621 -6.75 -21.06 -20.77
N ARG A 622 -6.74 -20.71 -22.06
CA ARG A 622 -5.49 -20.57 -22.85
C ARG A 622 -4.99 -19.13 -22.84
N LEU A 623 -4.17 -18.79 -21.85
CA LEU A 623 -3.49 -17.52 -21.67
C LEU A 623 -2.28 -17.70 -20.74
N SER A 624 -1.37 -16.72 -20.71
CA SER A 624 -0.20 -16.75 -19.84
C SER A 624 0.32 -15.34 -19.59
N VAL A 625 0.57 -15.02 -18.31
CA VAL A 625 1.26 -13.80 -17.90
C VAL A 625 2.77 -13.86 -18.21
N LEU A 626 3.33 -15.04 -18.45
CA LEU A 626 4.76 -15.25 -18.71
C LEU A 626 5.16 -14.97 -20.18
N GLY A 627 4.19 -14.62 -21.03
CA GLY A 627 4.45 -14.26 -22.42
C GLY A 627 4.78 -15.42 -23.37
N GLU A 628 4.64 -16.67 -22.90
CA GLU A 628 4.74 -17.89 -23.71
C GLU A 628 3.35 -18.50 -23.94
N LEU A 629 3.27 -19.50 -24.83
CA LEU A 629 2.13 -20.40 -24.88
C LEU A 629 1.84 -20.96 -23.48
N GLY A 630 0.60 -20.84 -23.00
CA GLY A 630 0.25 -21.36 -21.69
C GLY A 630 -1.23 -21.61 -21.45
N TYR A 631 -1.49 -22.29 -20.34
CA TYR A 631 -2.79 -22.75 -19.88
C TYR A 631 -2.91 -22.48 -18.38
N GLU A 632 -3.90 -21.68 -18.00
CA GLU A 632 -4.33 -21.51 -16.61
C GLU A 632 -5.38 -22.57 -16.28
N ILE A 633 -5.07 -23.44 -15.32
CA ILE A 633 -5.85 -24.65 -15.02
C ILE A 633 -6.36 -24.54 -13.59
N ASN A 634 -7.67 -24.38 -13.43
CA ASN A 634 -8.31 -24.14 -12.14
C ASN A 634 -9.10 -25.37 -11.67
N VAL A 635 -8.95 -25.73 -10.39
CA VAL A 635 -9.63 -26.86 -9.73
C VAL A 635 -10.09 -26.44 -8.32
N PRO A 636 -11.06 -27.15 -7.72
CA PRO A 636 -11.36 -27.00 -6.30
C PRO A 636 -10.10 -27.19 -5.46
N ALA A 637 -9.95 -26.43 -4.38
CA ALA A 637 -8.73 -26.45 -3.56
C ALA A 637 -8.27 -27.85 -3.12
N PRO A 638 -9.14 -28.77 -2.67
CA PRO A 638 -8.71 -30.13 -2.31
C PRO A 638 -8.01 -30.91 -3.45
N GLU A 639 -8.28 -30.57 -4.70
CA GLU A 639 -7.73 -31.24 -5.88
C GLU A 639 -6.41 -30.62 -6.37
N HIS A 640 -5.98 -29.49 -5.82
CA HIS A 640 -4.80 -28.74 -6.28
C HIS A 640 -3.50 -29.56 -6.30
N ARG A 641 -3.30 -30.41 -5.28
CA ARG A 641 -2.14 -31.31 -5.20
C ARG A 641 -2.22 -32.44 -6.21
N MET A 642 -3.41 -33.02 -6.40
CA MET A 642 -3.64 -34.06 -7.41
C MET A 642 -3.40 -33.54 -8.83
N LEU A 643 -3.88 -32.33 -9.13
CA LEU A 643 -3.61 -31.67 -10.40
C LEU A 643 -2.11 -31.46 -10.60
N ARG A 644 -1.40 -30.95 -9.58
CA ARG A 644 0.06 -30.78 -9.64
C ARG A 644 0.74 -32.08 -10.04
N ASP A 645 0.44 -33.17 -9.33
CA ASP A 645 1.12 -34.44 -9.53
C ASP A 645 0.83 -35.02 -10.93
N ALA A 646 -0.39 -34.83 -11.46
CA ALA A 646 -0.73 -35.18 -12.84
C ALA A 646 0.08 -34.36 -13.88
N LEU A 647 0.20 -33.04 -13.69
CA LEU A 647 0.96 -32.17 -14.57
C LEU A 647 2.47 -32.47 -14.52
N VAL A 648 3.01 -32.71 -13.32
CA VAL A 648 4.42 -33.11 -13.13
C VAL A 648 4.71 -34.45 -13.82
N SER A 649 3.80 -35.42 -13.69
CA SER A 649 3.92 -36.70 -14.38
C SER A 649 3.89 -36.54 -15.90
N ALA A 650 2.93 -35.78 -16.43
CA ALA A 650 2.82 -35.49 -17.87
C ALA A 650 4.04 -34.72 -18.42
N GLY A 651 4.65 -33.87 -17.58
CA GLY A 651 5.82 -33.05 -17.90
C GLY A 651 7.15 -33.80 -17.95
N GLN A 652 7.19 -35.10 -17.59
CA GLN A 652 8.43 -35.88 -17.64
C GLN A 652 9.03 -35.89 -19.05
N GLY A 653 10.32 -35.58 -19.14
CA GLY A 653 11.06 -35.47 -20.40
C GLY A 653 10.74 -34.24 -21.25
N LEU A 654 9.92 -33.29 -20.76
CA LEU A 654 9.60 -32.03 -21.45
C LEU A 654 10.35 -30.81 -20.90
N GLY A 655 11.26 -31.03 -19.94
CA GLY A 655 11.97 -29.93 -19.26
C GLY A 655 11.06 -29.15 -18.30
N LEU A 656 10.14 -29.83 -17.61
CA LEU A 656 9.28 -29.18 -16.63
C LEU A 656 10.07 -28.71 -15.40
N ALA A 657 9.90 -27.44 -15.05
CA ALA A 657 10.46 -26.85 -13.84
C ALA A 657 9.41 -26.04 -13.05
N PRO A 658 9.47 -26.03 -11.71
CA PRO A 658 8.68 -25.10 -10.92
C PRO A 658 9.19 -23.65 -11.14
N VAL A 659 8.28 -22.68 -11.10
CA VAL A 659 8.57 -21.26 -11.36
C VAL A 659 7.97 -20.42 -10.25
N GLY A 660 8.74 -19.47 -9.73
CA GLY A 660 8.32 -18.54 -8.68
C GLY A 660 7.96 -17.14 -9.21
N GLY A 661 7.47 -16.30 -8.29
CA GLY A 661 7.05 -14.94 -8.57
C GLY A 661 8.15 -14.01 -9.10
N TYR A 662 9.42 -14.22 -8.74
CA TYR A 662 10.53 -13.39 -9.23
C TYR A 662 10.77 -13.62 -10.73
N ALA A 663 10.78 -14.87 -11.18
CA ALA A 663 10.86 -15.19 -12.61
C ALA A 663 9.63 -14.67 -13.36
N ALA A 664 8.44 -14.81 -12.76
CA ALA A 664 7.22 -14.23 -13.34
C ALA A 664 7.30 -12.70 -13.51
N ASN A 665 7.86 -11.98 -12.53
CA ASN A 665 8.08 -10.54 -12.62
C ASN A 665 9.12 -10.17 -13.70
N ALA A 666 10.21 -10.93 -13.84
CA ALA A 666 11.18 -10.71 -14.92
C ALA A 666 10.51 -10.90 -16.29
N MET A 667 9.78 -12.01 -16.46
CA MET A 667 9.17 -12.37 -17.74
C MET A 667 8.04 -11.43 -18.16
N ARG A 668 7.25 -10.89 -17.21
CA ARG A 668 6.20 -9.92 -17.53
C ARG A 668 6.77 -8.57 -17.94
N LEU A 669 7.91 -8.14 -17.35
CA LEU A 669 8.62 -6.93 -17.76
C LEU A 669 9.14 -7.04 -19.20
N GLU A 670 9.65 -8.21 -19.59
CA GLU A 670 10.07 -8.49 -20.98
C GLU A 670 8.92 -8.40 -22.00
N LYS A 671 7.67 -8.51 -21.53
CA LYS A 671 6.45 -8.34 -22.32
C LYS A 671 5.81 -6.97 -22.18
N SER A 672 6.37 -6.08 -21.34
CA SER A 672 5.76 -4.81 -20.94
C SER A 672 4.33 -4.98 -20.39
N TYR A 673 4.09 -6.09 -19.68
CA TYR A 673 2.81 -6.31 -19.01
C TYR A 673 2.83 -5.58 -17.67
N GLY A 674 1.90 -4.63 -17.51
CA GLY A 674 1.67 -3.97 -16.24
C GLY A 674 1.02 -4.91 -15.23
N VAL A 675 1.15 -4.57 -13.95
CA VAL A 675 0.43 -5.22 -12.86
C VAL A 675 -0.20 -4.18 -11.93
N TRP A 676 -1.21 -4.63 -11.17
CA TRP A 676 -1.81 -3.79 -10.14
C TRP A 676 -0.81 -3.42 -9.03
N SER A 677 -0.99 -2.22 -8.45
CA SER A 677 -0.12 -1.57 -7.47
C SER A 677 1.21 -1.03 -8.01
N THR A 678 1.44 -1.11 -9.32
CA THR A 678 2.57 -0.45 -10.00
C THR A 678 2.09 0.31 -11.23
N GLU A 679 1.89 -0.38 -12.34
CA GLU A 679 1.44 0.21 -13.61
C GLU A 679 -0.06 0.51 -13.59
N PHE A 680 -0.83 -0.25 -12.81
CA PHE A 680 -2.26 -0.07 -12.67
C PHE A 680 -2.60 0.25 -11.21
N THR A 681 -3.23 1.40 -11.00
CA THR A 681 -3.73 1.83 -9.70
C THR A 681 -4.98 2.69 -9.89
N GLN A 682 -5.67 3.01 -8.80
CA GLN A 682 -6.80 3.94 -8.83
C GLN A 682 -6.40 5.40 -9.14
N ALA A 683 -5.10 5.72 -9.24
CA ALA A 683 -4.64 7.02 -9.71
C ALA A 683 -4.67 7.17 -11.23
N TYR A 684 -4.60 6.07 -11.98
CA TYR A 684 -4.32 6.13 -13.41
C TYR A 684 -5.55 5.83 -14.26
N THR A 685 -5.59 6.41 -15.46
CA THR A 685 -6.60 6.13 -16.47
C THR A 685 -6.14 5.03 -17.43
N PRO A 686 -7.07 4.41 -18.17
CA PRO A 686 -6.72 3.48 -19.24
C PRO A 686 -5.87 4.09 -20.34
N GLY A 687 -6.05 5.39 -20.66
CA GLY A 687 -5.25 6.08 -21.66
C GLY A 687 -3.78 6.21 -21.24
N MET A 688 -3.53 6.50 -19.96
CA MET A 688 -2.16 6.58 -19.41
C MET A 688 -1.44 5.23 -19.46
N THR A 689 -2.16 4.14 -19.17
CA THR A 689 -1.58 2.81 -18.98
C THR A 689 -1.60 1.95 -20.25
N GLY A 690 -2.26 2.42 -21.31
CA GLY A 690 -2.50 1.67 -22.54
C GLY A 690 -3.56 0.56 -22.40
N LEU A 691 -4.32 0.54 -21.29
CA LEU A 691 -5.46 -0.36 -21.12
C LEU A 691 -6.68 0.05 -21.98
N ASP A 692 -6.68 1.27 -22.51
CA ASP A 692 -7.69 1.81 -23.42
C ASP A 692 -7.90 0.95 -24.69
N ARG A 693 -6.87 0.25 -25.15
CA ARG A 693 -6.95 -0.69 -26.30
C ARG A 693 -7.96 -1.84 -26.09
N TRP A 694 -8.32 -2.16 -24.85
CA TRP A 694 -9.30 -3.18 -24.51
C TRP A 694 -10.70 -2.61 -24.22
N ILE A 695 -10.86 -1.29 -24.22
CA ILE A 695 -12.14 -0.61 -24.00
C ILE A 695 -12.98 -0.64 -25.26
N ALA A 696 -14.25 -1.02 -25.09
CA ALA A 696 -15.27 -1.00 -26.12
C ALA A 696 -16.06 0.31 -26.05
N PHE A 697 -15.46 1.37 -26.57
CA PHE A 697 -16.02 2.74 -26.55
C PHE A 697 -17.39 2.88 -27.24
N ASP A 698 -17.72 1.95 -28.14
CA ASP A 698 -18.97 1.90 -28.88
C ASP A 698 -20.13 1.23 -28.12
N LYS A 699 -19.88 0.70 -26.91
CA LYS A 699 -20.94 0.25 -26.00
C LYS A 699 -21.84 1.42 -25.64
N SER A 700 -23.13 1.14 -25.44
CA SER A 700 -24.12 2.15 -25.02
C SER A 700 -23.90 2.65 -23.59
N GLY A 701 -23.24 1.87 -22.73
CA GLY A 701 -22.93 2.28 -21.35
C GLY A 701 -22.04 1.28 -20.62
N PHE A 702 -21.12 1.80 -19.80
CA PHE A 702 -20.38 1.10 -18.75
C PHE A 702 -19.92 2.13 -17.70
N VAL A 703 -19.55 1.69 -16.49
CA VAL A 703 -19.08 2.62 -15.44
C VAL A 703 -17.82 3.35 -15.91
N GLY A 704 -17.79 4.68 -15.81
CA GLY A 704 -16.66 5.51 -16.26
C GLY A 704 -16.61 5.82 -17.75
N ARG A 705 -17.57 5.35 -18.55
CA ARG A 705 -17.59 5.54 -20.02
C ARG A 705 -17.41 6.99 -20.46
N GLU A 706 -18.18 7.90 -19.89
CA GLU A 706 -18.15 9.31 -20.31
C GLU A 706 -16.80 9.97 -20.01
N ALA A 707 -16.16 9.62 -18.90
CA ALA A 707 -14.84 10.13 -18.58
C ALA A 707 -13.76 9.54 -19.51
N ALA A 708 -13.80 8.24 -19.77
CA ALA A 708 -12.89 7.58 -20.70
C ALA A 708 -13.05 8.12 -22.14
N LEU A 709 -14.28 8.42 -22.57
CA LEU A 709 -14.53 9.05 -23.88
C LEU A 709 -13.96 10.46 -23.96
N ARG A 710 -14.17 11.29 -22.92
CA ARG A 710 -13.60 12.64 -22.89
C ARG A 710 -12.07 12.62 -22.97
N GLU A 711 -11.42 11.71 -22.25
CA GLU A 711 -9.96 11.55 -22.34
C GLU A 711 -9.53 11.15 -23.75
N LYS A 712 -10.21 10.15 -24.34
CA LYS A 712 -9.93 9.71 -25.71
C LYS A 712 -10.14 10.81 -26.75
N GLU A 713 -11.20 11.61 -26.62
CA GLU A 713 -11.52 12.72 -27.52
C GLU A 713 -10.54 13.89 -27.37
N ALA A 714 -10.03 14.13 -26.15
CA ALA A 714 -8.93 15.07 -25.91
C ALA A 714 -7.61 14.61 -26.58
N GLY A 715 -7.49 13.33 -26.93
CA GLY A 715 -6.43 12.76 -27.76
C GLY A 715 -5.35 12.06 -26.95
N THR A 716 -4.48 12.83 -26.30
CA THR A 716 -3.30 12.29 -25.62
C THR A 716 -3.38 12.59 -24.12
N PRO A 717 -3.30 11.56 -23.24
CA PRO A 717 -3.25 11.79 -21.79
C PRO A 717 -1.99 12.58 -21.40
N ALA A 718 -1.95 13.16 -20.21
CA ALA A 718 -0.79 13.94 -19.76
C ALA A 718 0.49 13.08 -19.71
N GLN A 719 0.36 11.83 -19.26
CA GLN A 719 1.46 10.87 -19.20
C GLN A 719 1.08 9.56 -19.87
N ARG A 720 2.08 8.83 -20.34
CA ARG A 720 1.97 7.50 -20.95
C ARG A 720 2.96 6.54 -20.36
N LEU A 721 2.52 5.30 -20.22
CA LEU A 721 3.36 4.19 -19.80
C LEU A 721 4.29 3.80 -20.95
N VAL A 722 5.57 3.69 -20.66
CA VAL A 722 6.64 3.31 -21.61
C VAL A 722 7.53 2.23 -21.01
N THR A 723 8.26 1.53 -21.88
CA THR A 723 9.30 0.57 -21.49
C THR A 723 10.68 1.22 -21.67
N LEU A 724 11.55 1.08 -20.66
CA LEU A 724 12.91 1.60 -20.64
C LEU A 724 13.92 0.45 -20.64
N ALA A 725 14.97 0.57 -21.44
CA ALA A 725 16.22 -0.16 -21.24
C ALA A 725 17.18 0.73 -20.43
N VAL A 726 17.67 0.22 -19.30
CA VAL A 726 18.53 0.96 -18.36
C VAL A 726 19.95 0.43 -18.42
N ASP A 727 20.94 1.33 -18.54
CA ASP A 727 22.36 0.99 -18.41
C ASP A 727 22.73 0.86 -16.92
N ALA A 728 22.22 -0.21 -16.32
CA ALA A 728 22.32 -0.44 -14.88
C ALA A 728 23.56 -1.27 -14.52
N ASP A 729 24.10 -1.03 -13.34
CA ASP A 729 25.33 -1.64 -12.84
C ASP A 729 25.06 -2.38 -11.52
N GLY A 730 24.82 -3.69 -11.62
CA GLY A 730 24.62 -4.57 -10.46
C GLY A 730 23.32 -4.36 -9.66
N ALA A 731 22.48 -3.40 -10.03
CA ALA A 731 21.18 -3.12 -9.42
C ALA A 731 20.17 -2.72 -10.50
N ASP A 732 18.87 -2.76 -10.18
CA ASP A 732 17.79 -2.47 -11.11
C ASP A 732 16.81 -1.48 -10.46
N ALA A 733 16.14 -0.66 -11.28
CA ALA A 733 15.07 0.23 -10.79
C ALA A 733 13.89 -0.59 -10.24
N ARG A 734 13.11 -0.01 -9.33
CA ARG A 734 12.07 -0.73 -8.59
C ARG A 734 10.71 -0.06 -8.60
N GLY A 735 10.66 1.26 -8.65
CA GLY A 735 9.44 2.05 -8.52
C GLY A 735 9.72 3.42 -7.91
N PHE A 736 9.02 4.42 -8.44
CA PHE A 736 9.05 5.84 -8.11
C PHE A 736 10.38 6.58 -8.34
N GLU A 737 11.41 5.92 -8.86
CA GLU A 737 12.62 6.65 -9.25
C GLU A 737 12.31 7.65 -10.38
N PRO A 738 12.80 8.89 -10.30
CA PRO A 738 12.48 9.93 -11.26
C PRO A 738 13.15 9.67 -12.61
N VAL A 739 12.43 9.98 -13.69
CA VAL A 739 12.93 9.95 -15.07
C VAL A 739 13.19 11.38 -15.55
N TRP A 740 14.35 11.61 -16.16
CA TRP A 740 14.85 12.93 -16.54
C TRP A 740 15.21 13.03 -18.02
N ILE A 741 15.05 14.23 -18.58
CA ILE A 741 15.67 14.68 -19.83
C ILE A 741 16.28 16.06 -19.56
N ASP A 742 17.57 16.22 -19.83
CA ASP A 742 18.29 17.50 -19.71
C ASP A 742 18.07 18.23 -18.36
N GLY A 743 18.01 17.47 -17.27
CA GLY A 743 17.79 18.00 -15.92
C GLY A 743 16.32 18.34 -15.59
N LYS A 744 15.40 18.20 -16.54
CA LYS A 744 13.95 18.29 -16.31
C LYS A 744 13.37 16.92 -15.98
N ARG A 745 12.63 16.81 -14.88
CA ARG A 745 11.85 15.61 -14.56
C ARG A 745 10.68 15.50 -15.53
N ILE A 746 10.55 14.36 -16.19
CA ILE A 746 9.49 14.07 -17.16
C ILE A 746 8.59 12.91 -16.76
N GLY A 747 8.87 12.24 -15.64
CA GLY A 747 8.12 11.07 -15.22
C GLY A 747 8.76 10.32 -14.07
N PHE A 748 8.31 9.09 -13.86
CA PHE A 748 8.83 8.19 -12.84
C PHE A 748 8.68 6.73 -13.25
N VAL A 749 9.58 5.89 -12.74
CA VAL A 749 9.52 4.44 -12.88
C VAL A 749 8.32 3.90 -12.10
N THR A 750 7.51 3.03 -12.69
CA THR A 750 6.43 2.32 -11.99
C THR A 750 6.89 0.97 -11.45
N SER A 751 7.74 0.27 -12.21
CA SER A 751 8.41 -0.96 -11.77
C SER A 751 9.67 -1.24 -12.59
N GLY A 752 10.52 -2.14 -12.11
CA GLY A 752 11.71 -2.56 -12.86
C GLY A 752 12.30 -3.89 -12.40
N GLY A 753 13.33 -4.32 -13.11
CA GLY A 753 14.01 -5.60 -12.90
C GLY A 753 14.85 -6.00 -14.10
N TYR A 754 15.54 -7.14 -13.99
CA TYR A 754 16.37 -7.64 -15.09
C TYR A 754 15.60 -8.59 -16.00
N GLY A 755 15.58 -8.30 -17.30
CA GLY A 755 15.06 -9.20 -18.32
C GLY A 755 16.08 -10.26 -18.68
N HIS A 756 16.00 -11.44 -18.05
CA HIS A 756 17.00 -12.50 -18.21
C HIS A 756 17.07 -13.11 -19.63
N SER A 757 15.97 -13.09 -20.38
CA SER A 757 15.91 -13.57 -21.77
C SER A 757 16.48 -12.54 -22.75
N VAL A 758 16.31 -11.25 -22.46
CA VAL A 758 16.78 -10.14 -23.31
C VAL A 758 18.15 -9.61 -22.90
N GLY A 759 18.67 -9.99 -21.73
CA GLY A 759 20.00 -9.66 -21.25
C GLY A 759 20.20 -8.21 -20.84
N MET A 760 19.16 -7.53 -20.37
CA MET A 760 19.21 -6.11 -20.00
C MET A 760 18.32 -5.76 -18.81
N SER A 761 18.65 -4.67 -18.12
CA SER A 761 17.78 -4.07 -17.12
C SER A 761 16.63 -3.34 -17.80
N LEU A 762 15.42 -3.66 -17.35
CA LEU A 762 14.17 -3.11 -17.83
C LEU A 762 13.50 -2.32 -16.71
N ALA A 763 12.86 -1.23 -17.09
CA ALA A 763 11.92 -0.52 -16.23
C ALA A 763 10.67 -0.15 -17.04
N MET A 764 9.52 -0.11 -16.39
CA MET A 764 8.33 0.53 -16.92
C MET A 764 8.21 1.90 -16.24
N ALA A 765 7.75 2.91 -16.96
CA ALA A 765 7.67 4.28 -16.44
C ALA A 765 6.47 5.03 -17.00
N LEU A 766 5.83 5.86 -16.16
CA LEU A 766 4.89 6.88 -16.61
C LEU A 766 5.67 8.15 -16.91
N VAL A 767 5.63 8.60 -18.16
CA VAL A 767 6.36 9.78 -18.64
C VAL A 767 5.43 10.72 -19.39
N ASP A 768 5.78 12.01 -19.43
CA ASP A 768 5.06 13.03 -20.19
C ASP A 768 4.89 12.58 -21.64
N SER A 769 3.66 12.62 -22.14
CA SER A 769 3.33 12.02 -23.43
C SER A 769 4.06 12.64 -24.62
N GLU A 770 4.49 13.90 -24.49
CA GLU A 770 5.27 14.62 -25.51
C GLU A 770 6.63 13.97 -25.79
N VAL A 771 7.20 13.26 -24.81
CA VAL A 771 8.51 12.62 -24.90
C VAL A 771 8.43 11.09 -24.88
N ALA A 772 7.23 10.52 -24.83
CA ALA A 772 6.94 9.07 -24.85
C ALA A 772 7.16 8.45 -26.26
N VAL A 773 8.35 8.66 -26.82
CA VAL A 773 8.74 8.24 -28.18
C VAL A 773 9.86 7.22 -28.08
N GLU A 774 9.75 6.13 -28.83
CA GLU A 774 10.82 5.13 -28.93
C GLU A 774 12.13 5.76 -29.39
N GLY A 775 13.22 5.39 -28.75
CA GLY A 775 14.56 5.89 -29.03
C GLY A 775 14.97 7.10 -28.20
N THR A 776 14.04 7.78 -27.51
CA THR A 776 14.34 8.92 -26.64
C THR A 776 15.29 8.50 -25.52
N ALA A 777 16.42 9.22 -25.40
CA ALA A 777 17.37 9.05 -24.32
C ALA A 777 16.84 9.75 -23.07
N VAL A 778 16.92 9.07 -21.93
CA VAL A 778 16.49 9.57 -20.63
C VAL A 778 17.51 9.16 -19.57
N ASP A 779 17.42 9.73 -18.38
CA ASP A 779 18.14 9.23 -17.22
C ASP A 779 17.16 8.78 -16.13
N VAL A 780 17.56 7.77 -15.36
CA VAL A 780 16.79 7.19 -14.25
C VAL A 780 17.73 6.95 -13.07
N HIS A 781 17.23 7.06 -11.84
CA HIS A 781 18.03 6.69 -10.66
C HIS A 781 17.90 5.20 -10.36
N VAL A 782 19.02 4.56 -10.00
CA VAL A 782 19.07 3.17 -9.52
C VAL A 782 19.91 3.16 -8.25
N VAL A 783 19.28 2.87 -7.11
CA VAL A 783 19.92 2.89 -5.78
C VAL A 783 20.63 4.23 -5.52
N GLY A 784 19.94 5.32 -5.84
CA GLY A 784 20.44 6.70 -5.66
C GLY A 784 21.45 7.18 -6.71
N GLU A 785 21.91 6.32 -7.63
CA GLU A 785 22.84 6.69 -8.69
C GLU A 785 22.10 6.94 -10.01
N LYS A 786 22.39 8.07 -10.66
CA LYS A 786 21.80 8.41 -11.96
C LYS A 786 22.42 7.55 -13.07
N ARG A 787 21.58 6.85 -13.83
CA ARG A 787 21.95 5.91 -14.90
C ARG A 787 21.32 6.31 -16.23
N PRO A 788 22.06 6.23 -17.35
CA PRO A 788 21.49 6.41 -18.67
C PRO A 788 20.43 5.32 -18.96
N ALA A 789 19.38 5.71 -19.66
CA ALA A 789 18.35 4.80 -20.15
C ALA A 789 17.80 5.27 -21.49
N ARG A 790 16.99 4.42 -22.12
CA ARG A 790 16.33 4.72 -23.39
C ARG A 790 14.92 4.16 -23.41
N ILE A 791 13.97 4.94 -23.91
CA ILE A 791 12.64 4.42 -24.25
C ILE A 791 12.78 3.43 -25.41
N ILE A 792 12.33 2.20 -25.21
CA ILE A 792 12.35 1.13 -26.20
C ILE A 792 10.92 0.73 -26.57
N ALA A 793 10.77 -0.01 -27.67
CA ALA A 793 9.49 -0.57 -28.05
C ALA A 793 8.94 -1.50 -26.94
N ASP A 794 7.62 -1.51 -26.78
CA ASP A 794 6.95 -2.42 -25.86
C ASP A 794 7.21 -3.88 -26.25
N SER A 795 7.22 -4.75 -25.24
CA SER A 795 7.45 -6.19 -25.36
C SER A 795 8.77 -6.51 -26.07
N PRO A 796 9.94 -6.10 -25.53
CA PRO A 796 11.25 -6.40 -26.10
C PRO A 796 11.49 -7.90 -26.35
N TYR A 797 10.79 -8.77 -25.63
CA TYR A 797 10.72 -10.19 -25.94
C TYR A 797 9.45 -10.53 -26.74
N ASP A 798 9.62 -11.18 -27.89
CA ASP A 798 8.51 -11.62 -28.79
C ASP A 798 7.46 -10.52 -29.04
N PRO A 799 7.84 -9.40 -29.68
CA PRO A 799 6.96 -8.24 -29.84
C PRO A 799 5.68 -8.53 -30.66
N SER A 800 5.71 -9.53 -31.53
CA SER A 800 4.53 -9.96 -32.29
C SER A 800 3.54 -10.82 -31.46
N GLY A 801 3.99 -11.33 -30.31
CA GLY A 801 3.24 -12.28 -29.49
C GLY A 801 3.05 -13.64 -30.17
N ALA A 802 3.93 -14.01 -31.11
CA ALA A 802 3.81 -15.25 -31.87
C ALA A 802 3.89 -16.48 -30.96
N ARG A 803 4.76 -16.46 -29.94
CA ARG A 803 4.93 -17.59 -29.01
C ARG A 803 3.68 -17.83 -28.17
N LEU A 804 3.07 -16.75 -27.68
CA LEU A 804 1.82 -16.79 -26.92
C LEU A 804 0.65 -17.31 -27.77
N ARG A 805 0.55 -16.82 -29.01
CA ARG A 805 -0.54 -17.17 -29.94
C ARG A 805 -0.44 -18.59 -30.48
N GLY A 806 0.78 -19.14 -30.52
CA GLY A 806 1.10 -20.55 -30.78
C GLY A 806 0.82 -20.99 -32.20
#